data_AF-A0A5M7C3R1-F1
#
_entry.id   AF-A0A5M7C3R1-F1
#
_cell.length_a   1.000
_cell.length_b   1.000
_cell.length_c   1.000
_cell.angle_alpha   90.00
_cell.angle_beta   90.00
_cell.angle_gamma   90.00
#
_symmetry.space_group_name_H-M   'P 1'
#
loop_
_entity.id
_entity.type
_entity.pdbx_description
1 polymer ?
#
loop_
_entity_poly.entity_id
_entity_poly.type
_entity_poly.pdbx_seq_one_letter_code
_entity_poly.pdbx_strand_id
1 'polypeptide(L)'
;MTTSAANELLADGGYGLRVERAARGDLLLTGIGSGVPLGGEPDWADLYRALVRLRRTRKVFDASWLQRLTRSLVAAPDPGRCTRVPVDRVELLPGADPEFTASLLTAVTGPDLAVQLPDGQISVTDRARTVQLRAVASRDRAQRQLRCWERFSAVVAEDPNLRMHCAAQPVPGAVVDTETGAAALLRLAEPAPAHPSHPGGTIAVPLSALLRPDADGTPELLRVVLDNRFEWREDELEYFLEHFVRPLLRTFRVALDVHRIGLFALDETGLAVELSPELQATGRIVVTDQERVSWEPNRAEVASGVRALVGTLDRLSTGFAELGGGRRTGQIRHAVDRVIAEELRYLDPSTAELLSGEQPLQCYAHTVPEEQDAVLRSVLDEVQQRTRQRRWNPDLAKPAVAIDVDLCGLVPLQRVLDAARATAGPRPGAPEGILELASAGTLPVLPTHSPETWDDFVERSGLGERYPAVDWAGVRADFVRAFLARPRERLRTDSVNAGLARFVWDVQDAGGQVVFYTGRKERYREQTEEVLAAAGIAEVTLCCRPEDGGSALKAAELGEIDVVAVFDDERADRGALSAEFGGARTIAVQVPGFAAGRRADRDEVIATFETRPRPDERIGPRLSNTHSLEELQIGALRKNRLAQRWAVHLTAQETRDIVDSVLADVDRAAMRTGGAAAAKFGLDRPGPADPEQVLAAVHHVLTRKQFFKGSRSNYQLADLRADVEPLVRRGEPIEVVLLGFPVKQCLNRLKAGGPLPDLAEFGAMARLREMQQAISAVHPPGLHFNILTDGRHFRSRPAAITDAYQRKLREYADLAGIGDRTLVEDVDVVAEQRLGPGLPAQRAERIAKYRRLLGESLREFDITDNPLRTLERVHRWTAGADDFAPHVIGLFREILMSMVYSVPVSVPTGVDRLEWSTAIYADVYNLGDQSVSAEVRQARCAVLRRAWHTVIRYMATMQVDEEFGYERMIPNRVRLTLSAVRKGCPGFTYLGGSGLLPWQGTGVLDPRGNVAVDFAISLLDQGFVPVYSPLLGPRQPWAMVPADRTHPAEPQHVPAPRGAAPQPGLRLDEHFTAKARLRRK
;
A
#
# COMPACT_ATOMS: atom_id res chain seq x y z
N MET A 1 -4.71 21.98 -42.05
CA MET A 1 -3.32 21.45 -42.17
C MET A 1 -2.88 21.53 -43.64
N THR A 2 -1.64 21.92 -43.98
CA THR A 2 -1.16 21.90 -45.38
C THR A 2 -0.37 20.61 -45.66
N THR A 3 -0.46 20.08 -46.88
CA THR A 3 0.25 18.84 -47.27
C THR A 3 1.77 18.99 -47.15
N SER A 4 2.32 20.18 -47.43
CA SER A 4 3.75 20.46 -47.27
C SER A 4 4.20 20.38 -45.81
N ALA A 5 3.47 21.04 -44.90
CA ALA A 5 3.78 21.02 -43.47
C ALA A 5 3.62 19.61 -42.88
N ALA A 6 2.60 18.86 -43.31
CA ALA A 6 2.41 17.47 -42.91
C ALA A 6 3.57 16.57 -43.34
N ASN A 7 4.04 16.71 -44.58
CA ASN A 7 5.16 15.94 -45.10
C ASN A 7 6.49 16.28 -44.43
N GLU A 8 6.71 17.55 -44.10
CA GLU A 8 7.87 18.00 -43.32
C GLU A 8 7.85 17.37 -41.92
N LEU A 9 6.69 17.41 -41.24
CA LEU A 9 6.52 16.79 -39.92
C LEU A 9 6.73 15.25 -39.94
N LEU A 10 6.28 14.57 -40.99
CA LEU A 10 6.46 13.12 -41.17
C LEU A 10 7.92 12.74 -41.46
N ALA A 11 8.63 13.57 -42.23
CA ALA A 11 10.04 13.40 -42.53
C ALA A 11 10.91 13.58 -41.27
N ASP A 12 10.68 14.67 -40.53
CA ASP A 12 11.38 14.97 -39.26
C ASP A 12 11.11 13.90 -38.19
N GLY A 13 9.91 13.30 -38.19
CA GLY A 13 9.57 12.17 -37.33
C GLY A 13 10.20 10.83 -37.71
N GLY A 14 10.83 10.74 -38.89
CA GLY A 14 11.43 9.51 -39.41
C GLY A 14 10.41 8.40 -39.71
N TYR A 15 9.14 8.74 -39.96
CA TYR A 15 8.06 7.78 -40.17
C TYR A 15 8.17 7.03 -41.51
N GLY A 16 8.83 7.63 -42.51
CA GLY A 16 8.89 7.09 -43.87
C GLY A 16 7.53 7.10 -44.57
N LEU A 17 6.65 8.04 -44.19
CA LEU A 17 5.30 8.22 -44.72
C LEU A 17 5.17 9.60 -45.37
N ARG A 18 4.18 9.75 -46.25
CA ARG A 18 3.86 11.03 -46.89
C ARG A 18 2.36 11.22 -46.96
N VAL A 19 1.92 12.46 -46.81
CA VAL A 19 0.56 12.87 -47.16
C VAL A 19 0.54 13.24 -48.64
N GLU A 20 -0.30 12.56 -49.40
CA GLU A 20 -0.49 12.77 -50.84
C GLU A 20 -1.98 12.93 -51.13
N ARG A 21 -2.33 13.67 -52.20
CA ARG A 21 -3.73 13.87 -52.59
C ARG A 21 -4.14 12.79 -53.59
N ALA A 22 -5.18 12.03 -53.25
CA ALA A 22 -5.77 10.99 -54.08
C ALA A 22 -6.41 11.56 -55.35
N ALA A 23 -6.58 10.73 -56.37
CA ALA A 23 -7.29 11.10 -57.60
C ALA A 23 -8.75 11.55 -57.37
N ARG A 24 -9.34 11.21 -56.22
CA ARG A 24 -10.69 11.62 -55.80
C ARG A 24 -10.74 12.88 -54.94
N GLY A 25 -9.59 13.52 -54.67
CA GLY A 25 -9.50 14.77 -53.90
C GLY A 25 -9.16 14.60 -52.41
N ASP A 26 -9.40 13.41 -51.85
CA ASP A 26 -9.06 13.06 -50.46
C ASP A 26 -7.54 13.05 -50.22
N LEU A 27 -7.10 13.42 -49.03
CA LEU A 27 -5.71 13.24 -48.62
C LEU A 27 -5.50 11.82 -48.07
N LEU A 28 -4.40 11.19 -48.51
CA LEU A 28 -3.98 9.84 -48.15
C LEU A 28 -2.62 9.92 -47.47
N LEU A 29 -2.44 9.14 -46.41
CA LEU A 29 -1.14 8.84 -45.83
C LEU A 29 -0.55 7.61 -46.54
N THR A 30 0.44 7.83 -47.40
CA THR A 30 1.09 6.82 -48.25
C THR A 30 2.48 6.43 -47.71
N GLY A 31 3.02 5.30 -48.18
CA GLY A 31 4.26 4.68 -47.67
C GLY A 31 4.08 3.30 -47.01
N ILE A 32 2.84 2.79 -46.91
CA ILE A 32 2.52 1.42 -46.48
C ILE A 32 1.30 0.92 -47.27
N GLY A 33 1.44 -0.17 -48.03
CA GLY A 33 0.32 -0.81 -48.74
C GLY A 33 -0.42 0.16 -49.68
N SER A 34 -1.76 0.16 -49.61
CA SER A 34 -2.65 1.01 -50.43
C SER A 34 -2.84 2.45 -49.92
N GLY A 35 -2.17 2.85 -48.83
CA GLY A 35 -2.36 4.14 -48.17
C GLY A 35 -3.58 4.19 -47.24
N VAL A 36 -3.52 5.05 -46.22
CA VAL A 36 -4.60 5.27 -45.23
C VAL A 36 -5.31 6.60 -45.53
N PRO A 37 -6.62 6.63 -45.77
CA PRO A 37 -7.34 7.88 -46.02
C PRO A 37 -7.37 8.75 -44.75
N LEU A 38 -7.05 10.03 -44.92
CA LEU A 38 -7.15 11.08 -43.90
C LEU A 38 -8.44 11.91 -44.06
N GLY A 39 -9.13 11.80 -45.20
CA GLY A 39 -10.36 12.57 -45.48
C GLY A 39 -10.14 13.76 -46.42
N GLY A 40 -11.18 14.57 -46.63
CA GLY A 40 -11.18 15.70 -47.57
C GLY A 40 -10.47 16.96 -47.05
N GLU A 41 -10.61 17.25 -45.76
CA GLU A 41 -9.95 18.37 -45.07
C GLU A 41 -9.35 17.94 -43.73
N PRO A 42 -8.37 17.02 -43.72
CA PRO A 42 -7.78 16.55 -42.47
C PRO A 42 -7.11 17.69 -41.73
N ASP A 43 -7.25 17.67 -40.42
CA ASP A 43 -6.46 18.47 -39.51
C ASP A 43 -5.23 17.70 -38.99
N TRP A 44 -4.53 18.29 -38.03
CA TRP A 44 -3.36 17.66 -37.44
C TRP A 44 -3.72 16.47 -36.54
N ALA A 45 -4.91 16.45 -35.94
CA ALA A 45 -5.40 15.33 -35.14
C ALA A 45 -5.70 14.11 -36.03
N ASP A 46 -6.25 14.31 -37.24
CA ASP A 46 -6.48 13.26 -38.23
C ASP A 46 -5.20 12.57 -38.69
N LEU A 47 -4.19 13.35 -39.06
CA LEU A 47 -2.87 12.82 -39.43
C LEU A 47 -2.27 12.00 -38.29
N TYR A 48 -2.38 12.51 -37.07
CA TYR A 48 -1.85 11.86 -35.89
C TYR A 48 -2.61 10.55 -35.56
N ARG A 49 -3.94 10.54 -35.65
CA ARG A 49 -4.77 9.33 -35.50
C ARG A 49 -4.34 8.24 -36.48
N ALA A 50 -4.03 8.61 -37.73
CA ALA A 50 -3.54 7.67 -38.73
C ALA A 50 -2.15 7.10 -38.38
N LEU A 51 -1.23 7.93 -37.88
CA LEU A 51 0.10 7.48 -37.44
C LEU A 51 0.03 6.50 -36.27
N VAL A 52 -0.83 6.77 -35.29
CA VAL A 52 -1.02 5.89 -34.13
C VAL A 52 -1.69 4.57 -34.53
N ARG A 53 -2.75 4.61 -35.38
CA ARG A 53 -3.40 3.40 -35.92
C ARG A 53 -2.42 2.47 -36.63
N LEU A 54 -1.41 3.03 -37.31
CA LEU A 54 -0.38 2.27 -38.00
C LEU A 54 0.67 1.66 -37.06
N ARG A 55 0.62 1.95 -35.75
CA ARG A 55 1.55 1.45 -34.71
C ARG A 55 3.03 1.65 -35.08
N ARG A 56 3.33 2.71 -35.83
CA ARG A 56 4.70 3.05 -36.23
C ARG A 56 5.35 3.86 -35.10
N THR A 57 6.30 3.25 -34.41
CA THR A 57 7.17 3.97 -33.47
C THR A 57 8.15 4.84 -34.26
N ARG A 58 8.37 6.08 -33.79
CA ARG A 58 9.34 7.00 -34.40
C ARG A 58 10.73 6.38 -34.41
N LYS A 59 11.51 6.69 -35.44
CA LYS A 59 12.93 6.31 -35.53
C LYS A 59 13.86 7.37 -34.93
N VAL A 60 13.39 8.60 -34.81
CA VAL A 60 14.14 9.77 -34.32
C VAL A 60 13.30 10.48 -33.27
N PHE A 61 13.87 10.66 -32.08
CA PHE A 61 13.29 11.48 -31.02
C PHE A 61 13.83 12.90 -31.17
N ASP A 62 12.92 13.84 -31.45
CA ASP A 62 13.22 15.26 -31.60
C ASP A 62 12.18 16.08 -30.82
N ALA A 63 12.66 16.88 -29.87
CA ALA A 63 11.89 17.81 -29.05
C ALA A 63 11.18 18.89 -29.87
N SER A 64 11.78 19.33 -30.98
CA SER A 64 11.22 20.35 -31.88
C SER A 64 9.93 19.85 -32.55
N TRP A 65 9.83 18.54 -32.79
CA TRP A 65 8.65 17.89 -33.34
C TRP A 65 7.55 17.76 -32.29
N LEU A 66 7.88 17.37 -31.05
CA LEU A 66 6.91 17.26 -29.96
C LEU A 66 6.22 18.61 -29.74
N GLN A 67 7.00 19.70 -29.79
CA GLN A 67 6.45 21.03 -29.65
C GLN A 67 5.59 21.50 -30.83
N ARG A 68 5.92 21.11 -32.07
CA ARG A 68 5.07 21.35 -33.25
C ARG A 68 3.75 20.58 -33.14
N LEU A 69 3.79 19.36 -32.63
CA LEU A 69 2.61 18.58 -32.31
C LEU A 69 1.77 19.23 -31.20
N THR A 70 2.37 19.62 -30.07
CA THR A 70 1.67 20.29 -28.97
C THR A 70 0.95 21.56 -29.43
N ARG A 71 1.59 22.39 -30.27
CA ARG A 71 0.95 23.60 -30.85
C ARG A 71 -0.16 23.28 -31.84
N SER A 72 -0.05 22.17 -32.55
CA SER A 72 -1.09 21.75 -33.49
C SER A 72 -2.33 21.23 -32.75
N LEU A 73 -2.14 20.69 -31.54
CA LEU A 73 -3.21 20.21 -30.65
C LEU A 73 -3.80 21.33 -29.78
N VAL A 74 -3.01 22.34 -29.41
CA VAL A 74 -3.41 23.48 -28.57
C VAL A 74 -3.51 24.71 -29.46
N ALA A 75 -4.73 25.13 -29.84
CA ALA A 75 -4.89 26.39 -30.59
C ALA A 75 -4.28 27.54 -29.77
N ALA A 76 -3.11 28.03 -30.21
CA ALA A 76 -2.38 29.05 -29.48
C ALA A 76 -3.16 30.38 -29.52
N PRO A 77 -3.27 31.11 -28.40
CA PRO A 77 -3.81 32.46 -28.42
C PRO A 77 -2.95 33.37 -29.30
N ASP A 78 -3.60 34.32 -29.97
CA ASP A 78 -2.95 35.33 -30.81
C ASP A 78 -1.90 36.08 -29.96
N PRO A 79 -0.60 36.06 -30.31
CA PRO A 79 0.41 36.77 -29.52
C PRO A 79 0.03 38.24 -29.51
N GLY A 80 -0.16 38.82 -28.31
CA GLY A 80 -0.50 40.22 -28.16
C GLY A 80 0.54 41.14 -28.83
N ARG A 81 0.30 42.46 -28.81
CA ARG A 81 1.26 43.45 -29.35
C ARG A 81 2.66 43.24 -28.75
N CYS A 82 3.57 42.64 -29.53
CA CYS A 82 4.96 42.42 -29.15
C CYS A 82 5.81 43.61 -29.58
N THR A 83 6.68 44.09 -28.69
CA THR A 83 7.68 45.13 -28.99
C THR A 83 9.06 44.50 -29.12
N ARG A 84 9.81 44.86 -30.16
CA ARG A 84 11.21 44.43 -30.30
C ARG A 84 12.09 45.28 -29.39
N VAL A 85 12.75 44.63 -28.43
CA VAL A 85 13.68 45.26 -27.48
C VAL A 85 15.11 44.93 -27.90
N PRO A 86 16.00 45.94 -28.06
CA PRO A 86 17.42 45.73 -28.35
C PRO A 86 18.14 44.94 -27.25
N VAL A 87 19.08 44.07 -27.65
CA VAL A 87 19.79 43.14 -26.75
C VAL A 87 20.55 43.85 -25.62
N ASP A 88 21.10 45.06 -25.86
CA ASP A 88 21.83 45.86 -24.87
C ASP A 88 20.94 46.44 -23.76
N ARG A 89 19.61 46.36 -23.93
CA ARG A 89 18.61 46.81 -22.94
C ARG A 89 17.95 45.65 -22.21
N VAL A 90 18.35 44.42 -22.51
CA VAL A 90 17.79 43.20 -21.95
C VAL A 90 18.64 42.71 -20.78
N GLU A 91 18.03 42.57 -19.60
CA GLU A 91 18.61 41.87 -18.46
C GLU A 91 18.00 40.46 -18.35
N LEU A 92 18.86 39.44 -18.22
CA LEU A 92 18.45 38.07 -17.97
C LEU A 92 18.57 37.76 -16.47
N LEU A 93 17.44 37.45 -15.84
CA LEU A 93 17.40 36.93 -14.48
C LEU A 93 17.53 35.40 -14.53
N PRO A 94 18.59 34.82 -13.93
CA PRO A 94 18.79 33.38 -13.94
C PRO A 94 17.77 32.65 -13.06
N GLY A 95 17.42 31.42 -13.47
CA GLY A 95 16.73 30.45 -12.63
C GLY A 95 17.69 29.35 -12.13
N ALA A 96 17.13 28.23 -11.66
CA ALA A 96 17.87 27.13 -11.03
C ALA A 96 18.76 26.26 -11.95
N ASP A 97 18.77 26.48 -13.28
CA ASP A 97 19.68 25.77 -14.23
C ASP A 97 20.69 26.77 -14.82
N PRO A 98 21.88 26.93 -14.21
CA PRO A 98 22.88 27.92 -14.64
C PRO A 98 23.44 27.64 -16.04
N GLU A 99 23.62 26.36 -16.40
CA GLU A 99 24.15 25.97 -17.70
C GLU A 99 23.16 26.26 -18.83
N PHE A 100 21.88 25.94 -18.61
CA PHE A 100 20.84 26.28 -19.57
C PHE A 100 20.62 27.78 -19.66
N THR A 101 20.70 28.48 -18.54
CA THR A 101 20.62 29.95 -18.51
C THR A 101 21.77 30.58 -19.32
N ALA A 102 22.99 30.05 -19.24
CA ALA A 102 24.12 30.51 -20.05
C ALA A 102 23.91 30.25 -21.56
N SER A 103 23.32 29.11 -21.90
CA SER A 103 22.94 28.79 -23.29
C SER A 103 21.84 29.72 -23.80
N LEU A 104 20.86 30.05 -22.95
CA LEU A 104 19.80 31.02 -23.22
C LEU A 104 20.35 32.42 -23.42
N LEU A 105 21.31 32.84 -22.57
CA LEU A 105 22.00 34.11 -22.72
C LEU A 105 22.67 34.19 -24.10
N THR A 106 23.33 33.13 -24.55
CA THR A 106 23.96 33.06 -25.86
C THR A 106 22.93 33.14 -27.00
N ALA A 107 21.80 32.43 -26.88
CA ALA A 107 20.72 32.47 -27.87
C ALA A 107 20.02 33.83 -27.95
N VAL A 108 19.87 34.52 -26.81
CA VAL A 108 19.30 35.87 -26.72
C VAL A 108 20.27 36.95 -27.20
N THR A 109 21.58 36.72 -27.10
CA THR A 109 22.65 37.67 -27.48
C THR A 109 23.25 37.40 -28.86
N GLY A 110 22.68 36.46 -29.64
CA GLY A 110 23.09 36.15 -31.00
C GLY A 110 22.87 37.29 -32.01
N PRO A 111 23.33 37.15 -33.26
CA PRO A 111 23.39 38.24 -34.25
C PRO A 111 22.04 38.85 -34.70
N ASP A 112 20.91 38.23 -34.33
CA ASP A 112 19.57 38.82 -34.52
C ASP A 112 19.26 39.81 -33.37
N LEU A 113 19.54 41.08 -33.63
CA LEU A 113 19.62 42.23 -32.71
C LEU A 113 18.41 42.57 -31.78
N ALA A 114 17.32 41.78 -31.72
CA ALA A 114 16.16 42.12 -30.88
C ALA A 114 15.31 40.94 -30.39
N VAL A 115 14.86 41.00 -29.12
CA VAL A 115 13.93 40.05 -28.50
C VAL A 115 12.50 40.60 -28.55
N GLN A 116 11.50 39.74 -28.80
CA GLN A 116 10.09 40.13 -28.70
C GLN A 116 9.63 40.05 -27.24
N LEU A 117 9.26 41.19 -26.65
CA LEU A 117 8.70 41.28 -25.31
C LEU A 117 7.29 41.93 -25.36
N PRO A 118 6.38 41.53 -24.46
CA PRO A 118 6.58 40.57 -23.38
C PRO A 118 6.28 39.11 -23.76
N ASP A 119 5.82 38.86 -24.99
CA ASP A 119 5.57 37.53 -25.54
C ASP A 119 6.42 37.30 -26.80
N GLY A 120 6.86 36.06 -27.02
CA GLY A 120 7.82 35.73 -28.07
C GLY A 120 8.38 34.31 -27.95
N GLN A 121 9.21 33.90 -28.90
CA GLN A 121 9.82 32.57 -28.92
C GLN A 121 11.33 32.66 -29.18
N ILE A 122 12.11 31.93 -28.37
CA ILE A 122 13.57 31.81 -28.52
C ILE A 122 13.90 30.34 -28.78
N SER A 123 14.70 30.07 -29.80
CA SER A 123 15.24 28.74 -30.09
C SER A 123 16.69 28.66 -29.63
N VAL A 124 17.00 27.67 -28.78
CA VAL A 124 18.35 27.42 -28.27
C VAL A 124 18.95 26.26 -29.06
N THR A 125 19.90 26.55 -29.95
CA THR A 125 20.50 25.58 -30.89
C THR A 125 21.30 24.49 -30.18
N ASP A 126 22.04 24.83 -29.14
CA ASP A 126 22.96 23.90 -28.45
C ASP A 126 22.24 22.79 -27.69
N ARG A 127 20.98 23.00 -27.31
CA ARG A 127 20.11 21.99 -26.67
C ARG A 127 18.88 21.62 -27.50
N ALA A 128 18.73 22.14 -28.72
CA ALA A 128 17.55 21.98 -29.58
C ALA A 128 16.21 22.15 -28.84
N ARG A 129 16.11 23.19 -28.01
CA ARG A 129 14.89 23.50 -27.23
C ARG A 129 14.28 24.82 -27.65
N THR A 130 12.96 24.89 -27.53
CA THR A 130 12.23 26.13 -27.73
C THR A 130 11.71 26.66 -26.40
N VAL A 131 11.91 27.96 -26.19
CA VAL A 131 11.51 28.68 -25.00
C VAL A 131 10.48 29.72 -25.37
N GLN A 132 9.37 29.74 -24.64
CA GLN A 132 8.30 30.73 -24.80
C GLN A 132 8.48 31.84 -23.77
N LEU A 133 8.35 33.08 -24.21
CA LEU A 133 8.27 34.26 -23.34
C LEU A 133 6.81 34.46 -22.95
N ARG A 134 6.53 34.58 -21.66
CA ARG A 134 5.20 34.89 -21.12
C ARG A 134 5.26 36.16 -20.28
N ALA A 135 4.42 37.13 -20.63
CA ALA A 135 4.38 38.44 -19.98
C ALA A 135 4.20 38.41 -18.45
N VAL A 136 4.94 39.29 -17.76
CA VAL A 136 4.83 39.58 -16.33
C VAL A 136 4.88 41.10 -16.09
N ALA A 137 4.07 41.57 -15.14
CA ALA A 137 3.83 43.00 -14.91
C ALA A 137 5.07 43.81 -14.47
N SER A 138 6.08 43.20 -13.85
CA SER A 138 7.29 43.91 -13.38
C SER A 138 8.47 42.98 -13.10
N ARG A 139 9.68 43.56 -13.02
CA ARG A 139 10.92 42.89 -12.57
C ARG A 139 10.76 42.19 -11.21
N ASP A 140 10.27 42.90 -10.19
CA ASP A 140 10.13 42.35 -8.83
C ASP A 140 9.17 41.16 -8.79
N ARG A 141 8.10 41.23 -9.59
CA ARG A 141 7.15 40.13 -9.74
C ARG A 141 7.79 38.94 -10.44
N ALA A 142 8.56 39.16 -11.50
CA ALA A 142 9.30 38.10 -12.20
C ALA A 142 10.32 37.40 -11.28
N GLN A 143 11.10 38.15 -10.50
CA GLN A 143 12.04 37.58 -9.52
C GLN A 143 11.34 36.75 -8.44
N ARG A 144 10.23 37.27 -7.89
CA ARG A 144 9.44 36.54 -6.89
C ARG A 144 8.92 35.23 -7.47
N GLN A 145 8.39 35.27 -8.69
CA GLN A 145 7.89 34.08 -9.39
C GLN A 145 8.99 33.08 -9.67
N LEU A 146 10.16 33.50 -10.15
CA LEU A 146 11.29 32.58 -10.35
C LEU A 146 11.61 31.80 -9.06
N ARG A 147 11.77 32.50 -7.93
CA ARG A 147 12.06 31.86 -6.63
C ARG A 147 10.95 30.92 -6.16
N CYS A 148 9.69 31.30 -6.33
CA CYS A 148 8.56 30.42 -6.02
C CYS A 148 8.60 29.12 -6.83
N TRP A 149 9.07 29.19 -8.08
CA TRP A 149 9.08 28.04 -8.98
C TRP A 149 10.21 27.11 -8.72
N GLU A 150 11.38 27.67 -8.42
CA GLU A 150 12.54 26.91 -8.00
C GLU A 150 12.17 26.09 -6.76
N ARG A 151 11.54 26.71 -5.78
CA ARG A 151 11.11 26.02 -4.56
C ARG A 151 10.07 24.93 -4.84
N PHE A 152 9.03 25.23 -5.63
CA PHE A 152 8.02 24.22 -5.96
C PHE A 152 8.59 23.06 -6.81
N SER A 153 9.40 23.37 -7.81
CA SER A 153 10.04 22.38 -8.68
C SER A 153 11.03 21.50 -7.91
N ALA A 154 11.75 22.06 -6.94
CA ALA A 154 12.60 21.28 -6.03
C ALA A 154 11.79 20.26 -5.24
N VAL A 155 10.67 20.68 -4.63
CA VAL A 155 9.78 19.76 -3.89
C VAL A 155 9.24 18.65 -4.80
N VAL A 156 8.82 18.98 -6.03
CA VAL A 156 8.35 17.98 -7.02
C VAL A 156 9.47 17.02 -7.45
N ALA A 157 10.71 17.48 -7.52
CA ALA A 157 11.85 16.63 -7.92
C ALA A 157 12.33 15.71 -6.78
N GLU A 158 12.33 16.22 -5.55
CA GLU A 158 12.83 15.55 -4.34
C GLU A 158 11.83 14.55 -3.75
N ASP A 159 10.53 14.87 -3.74
CA ASP A 159 9.50 13.97 -3.22
C ASP A 159 9.09 12.96 -4.31
N PRO A 160 9.37 11.65 -4.13
CA PRO A 160 9.07 10.65 -5.15
C PRO A 160 7.57 10.44 -5.36
N ASN A 161 6.73 10.55 -4.32
CA ASN A 161 5.28 10.41 -4.46
C ASN A 161 4.71 11.57 -5.27
N LEU A 162 5.19 12.79 -5.01
CA LEU A 162 4.80 13.96 -5.79
C LEU A 162 5.31 13.81 -7.23
N ARG A 163 6.58 13.45 -7.44
CA ARG A 163 7.21 13.23 -8.74
C ARG A 163 6.47 12.24 -9.64
N MET A 164 5.87 11.20 -9.05
CA MET A 164 5.11 10.16 -9.76
C MET A 164 3.77 10.64 -10.31
N HIS A 165 3.20 11.69 -9.72
CA HIS A 165 1.85 12.18 -10.04
C HIS A 165 1.83 13.63 -10.52
N CYS A 166 2.93 14.34 -10.38
CA CYS A 166 3.07 15.76 -10.67
C CYS A 166 4.39 16.03 -11.41
N ALA A 167 4.31 16.95 -12.35
CA ALA A 167 5.43 17.66 -12.93
C ALA A 167 5.14 19.18 -12.88
N ALA A 168 6.18 19.99 -13.01
CA ALA A 168 6.07 21.43 -13.18
C ALA A 168 6.48 21.81 -14.61
N GLN A 169 5.89 22.88 -15.15
CA GLN A 169 6.37 23.46 -16.39
C GLN A 169 7.62 24.30 -16.11
N PRO A 170 8.82 23.96 -16.63
CA PRO A 170 10.06 24.63 -16.23
C PRO A 170 10.07 26.12 -16.58
N VAL A 171 10.61 26.94 -15.66
CA VAL A 171 10.91 28.36 -15.89
C VAL A 171 12.40 28.60 -15.63
N PRO A 172 13.27 28.43 -16.62
CA PRO A 172 14.72 28.59 -16.47
C PRO A 172 15.21 30.01 -16.18
N GLY A 173 14.38 31.04 -16.36
CA GLY A 173 14.78 32.43 -16.11
C GLY A 173 13.71 33.43 -16.54
N ALA A 174 14.05 34.72 -16.47
CA ALA A 174 13.19 35.80 -16.94
C ALA A 174 13.99 36.84 -17.72
N VAL A 175 13.37 37.42 -18.74
CA VAL A 175 13.92 38.51 -19.54
C VAL A 175 13.26 39.81 -19.10
N VAL A 176 14.04 40.84 -18.81
CA VAL A 176 13.57 42.14 -18.32
C VAL A 176 14.10 43.25 -19.23
N ASP A 177 13.21 44.12 -19.68
CA ASP A 177 13.58 45.39 -20.29
C ASP A 177 14.02 46.36 -19.19
N THR A 178 15.30 46.74 -19.22
CA THR A 178 15.92 47.61 -18.21
C THR A 178 15.40 49.05 -18.21
N GLU A 179 14.80 49.52 -19.32
CA GLU A 179 14.24 50.88 -19.38
C GLU A 179 12.77 50.89 -18.92
N THR A 180 11.95 49.99 -19.47
CA THR A 180 10.50 50.02 -19.21
C THR A 180 10.10 49.23 -17.96
N GLY A 181 10.97 48.35 -17.47
CA GLY A 181 10.68 47.42 -16.37
C GLY A 181 9.73 46.27 -16.76
N ALA A 182 9.34 46.17 -18.03
CA ALA A 182 8.55 45.06 -18.56
C ALA A 182 9.34 43.76 -18.47
N ALA A 183 8.69 42.68 -18.04
CA ALA A 183 9.36 41.40 -17.84
C ALA A 183 8.59 40.26 -18.51
N ALA A 184 9.28 39.18 -18.86
CA ALA A 184 8.70 37.96 -19.36
C ALA A 184 9.42 36.73 -18.78
N LEU A 185 8.66 35.72 -18.36
CA LEU A 185 9.23 34.44 -17.94
C LEU A 185 9.57 33.60 -19.16
N LEU A 186 10.74 32.97 -19.12
CA LEU A 186 11.17 31.96 -20.09
C LEU A 186 10.56 30.63 -19.69
N ARG A 187 9.71 30.02 -20.52
CA ARG A 187 9.01 28.75 -20.24
C ARG A 187 9.39 27.66 -21.23
N LEU A 188 9.67 26.47 -20.71
CA LEU A 188 9.84 25.27 -21.53
C LEU A 188 8.51 24.54 -21.76
N ALA A 189 8.37 23.91 -22.93
CA ALA A 189 7.20 23.11 -23.26
C ALA A 189 7.22 21.72 -22.58
N GLU A 190 8.42 21.17 -22.35
CA GLU A 190 8.62 19.86 -21.74
C GLU A 190 8.40 19.93 -20.22
N PRO A 191 7.57 19.05 -19.63
CA PRO A 191 7.42 18.94 -18.18
C PRO A 191 8.72 18.52 -17.48
N ALA A 192 8.97 19.03 -16.27
CA ALA A 192 10.05 18.58 -15.40
C ALA A 192 9.54 18.13 -14.01
N PRO A 193 10.15 17.10 -13.40
CA PRO A 193 11.21 16.27 -13.98
C PRO A 193 10.68 15.38 -15.12
N ALA A 194 11.58 14.96 -16.02
CA ALA A 194 11.21 14.12 -17.15
C ALA A 194 10.59 12.79 -16.68
N HIS A 195 9.63 12.27 -17.46
CA HIS A 195 9.01 10.99 -17.14
C HIS A 195 9.97 9.83 -17.45
N PRO A 196 10.25 8.89 -16.53
CA PRO A 196 11.27 7.86 -16.73
C PRO A 196 10.91 6.88 -17.86
N SER A 197 9.62 6.60 -18.09
CA SER A 197 9.20 5.75 -19.22
C SER A 197 9.28 6.46 -20.59
N HIS A 198 9.48 7.77 -20.61
CA HIS A 198 9.51 8.59 -21.82
C HIS A 198 10.71 9.57 -21.80
N PRO A 199 11.96 9.06 -21.79
CA PRO A 199 13.15 9.90 -21.71
C PRO A 199 13.33 10.82 -22.94
N GLY A 200 12.66 10.50 -24.05
CA GLY A 200 12.60 11.34 -25.26
C GLY A 200 11.64 12.54 -25.15
N GLY A 201 11.06 12.79 -23.97
CA GLY A 201 10.17 13.91 -23.70
C GLY A 201 8.69 13.52 -23.71
N THR A 202 7.90 14.33 -23.02
CA THR A 202 6.45 14.25 -22.90
C THR A 202 5.85 15.62 -23.24
N ILE A 203 4.53 15.67 -23.40
CA ILE A 203 3.81 16.91 -23.70
C ILE A 203 2.87 17.28 -22.56
N ALA A 204 2.82 18.56 -22.20
CA ALA A 204 1.78 19.11 -21.33
C ALA A 204 0.59 19.57 -22.18
N VAL A 205 -0.58 18.95 -22.00
CA VAL A 205 -1.82 19.32 -22.69
C VAL A 205 -2.75 20.05 -21.71
N PRO A 206 -3.07 21.33 -21.93
CA PRO A 206 -4.04 22.05 -21.10
C PRO A 206 -5.39 21.36 -21.06
N LEU A 207 -6.08 21.43 -19.91
CA LEU A 207 -7.37 20.78 -19.74
C LEU A 207 -8.41 21.23 -20.78
N SER A 208 -8.41 22.50 -21.14
CA SER A 208 -9.31 23.07 -22.15
C SER A 208 -9.08 22.50 -23.55
N ALA A 209 -7.85 22.12 -23.89
CA ALA A 209 -7.54 21.45 -25.15
C ALA A 209 -7.93 19.96 -25.11
N LEU A 210 -7.71 19.30 -23.97
CA LEU A 210 -8.09 17.91 -23.75
C LEU A 210 -9.61 17.70 -23.87
N LEU A 211 -10.40 18.62 -23.31
CA LEU A 211 -11.86 18.54 -23.24
C LEU A 211 -12.57 19.26 -24.40
N ARG A 212 -11.86 19.76 -25.40
CA ARG A 212 -12.46 20.49 -26.52
C ARG A 212 -13.42 19.56 -27.31
N PRO A 213 -14.71 19.95 -27.47
CA PRO A 213 -15.68 19.13 -28.20
C PRO A 213 -15.49 19.21 -29.73
N ASP A 214 -15.83 18.13 -30.41
CA ASP A 214 -15.98 17.99 -31.87
C ASP A 214 -17.29 18.64 -32.36
N ALA A 215 -17.52 18.70 -33.68
CA ALA A 215 -18.76 19.16 -34.32
C ALA A 215 -20.02 18.44 -33.82
N ASP A 216 -19.87 17.18 -33.37
CA ASP A 216 -20.93 16.36 -32.76
C ASP A 216 -21.02 16.52 -31.22
N GLY A 217 -20.23 17.41 -30.62
CA GLY A 217 -20.29 17.76 -29.20
C GLY A 217 -19.48 16.87 -28.25
N THR A 218 -18.60 15.97 -28.74
CA THR A 218 -17.80 15.05 -27.90
C THR A 218 -16.32 15.44 -27.83
N PRO A 219 -15.62 15.37 -26.67
CA PRO A 219 -14.20 15.70 -26.59
C PRO A 219 -13.30 14.83 -27.47
N GLU A 220 -12.68 15.41 -28.50
CA GLU A 220 -11.94 14.65 -29.51
C GLU A 220 -10.62 14.07 -28.97
N LEU A 221 -9.82 14.91 -28.29
CA LEU A 221 -8.51 14.50 -27.80
C LEU A 221 -8.60 13.52 -26.62
N LEU A 222 -9.55 13.72 -25.70
CA LEU A 222 -9.77 12.78 -24.60
C LEU A 222 -10.15 11.39 -25.12
N ARG A 223 -11.04 11.29 -26.12
CA ARG A 223 -11.37 10.00 -26.75
C ARG A 223 -10.13 9.32 -27.33
N VAL A 224 -9.29 10.06 -28.05
CA VAL A 224 -8.04 9.53 -28.60
C VAL A 224 -7.12 8.99 -27.50
N VAL A 225 -6.98 9.70 -26.38
CA VAL A 225 -6.14 9.25 -25.26
C VAL A 225 -6.69 7.96 -24.63
N LEU A 226 -8.00 7.86 -24.44
CA LEU A 226 -8.66 6.66 -23.89
C LEU A 226 -8.52 5.46 -24.83
N ASP A 227 -8.65 5.67 -26.14
CA ASP A 227 -8.46 4.62 -27.15
C ASP A 227 -6.99 4.16 -27.22
N ASN A 228 -6.06 5.04 -26.86
CA ASN A 228 -4.62 4.76 -26.83
C ASN A 228 -4.09 4.28 -25.47
N ARG A 229 -4.95 3.94 -24.51
CA ARG A 229 -4.53 3.41 -23.20
C ARG A 229 -3.48 2.29 -23.32
N PHE A 230 -2.53 2.29 -22.38
CA PHE A 230 -1.33 1.42 -22.42
C PHE A 230 -1.66 -0.06 -22.55
N GLU A 231 -2.70 -0.52 -21.86
CA GLU A 231 -3.23 -1.86 -21.98
C GLU A 231 -4.68 -1.82 -22.46
N TRP A 232 -4.93 -2.28 -23.70
CA TRP A 232 -6.27 -2.35 -24.30
C TRP A 232 -7.27 -3.23 -23.50
N ARG A 233 -6.79 -3.94 -22.47
CA ARG A 233 -7.57 -4.77 -21.56
C ARG A 233 -8.05 -4.02 -20.31
N GLU A 234 -7.53 -2.82 -20.05
CA GLU A 234 -8.02 -1.98 -18.95
C GLU A 234 -9.41 -1.44 -19.29
N ASP A 235 -10.28 -1.44 -18.27
CA ASP A 235 -11.57 -0.77 -18.30
C ASP A 235 -11.37 0.74 -18.44
N GLU A 236 -12.19 1.39 -19.27
CA GLU A 236 -12.04 2.82 -19.58
C GLU A 236 -12.28 3.72 -18.38
N LEU A 237 -13.22 3.37 -17.50
CA LEU A 237 -13.50 4.15 -16.30
C LEU A 237 -12.35 4.01 -15.30
N GLU A 238 -11.86 2.79 -15.07
CA GLU A 238 -10.68 2.58 -14.20
C GLU A 238 -9.43 3.30 -14.75
N TYR A 239 -9.19 3.24 -16.06
CA TYR A 239 -8.09 4.00 -16.68
C TYR A 239 -8.24 5.51 -16.44
N PHE A 240 -9.46 6.05 -16.62
CA PHE A 240 -9.77 7.45 -16.37
C PHE A 240 -9.53 7.85 -14.91
N LEU A 241 -10.01 7.05 -13.96
CA LEU A 241 -9.83 7.29 -12.53
C LEU A 241 -8.35 7.30 -12.15
N GLU A 242 -7.58 6.33 -12.62
CA GLU A 242 -6.16 6.18 -12.26
C GLU A 242 -5.23 7.21 -12.93
N HIS A 243 -5.55 7.70 -14.13
CA HIS A 243 -4.65 8.57 -14.90
C HIS A 243 -5.04 10.06 -14.91
N PHE A 244 -6.27 10.41 -14.54
CA PHE A 244 -6.75 11.81 -14.55
C PHE A 244 -7.25 12.26 -13.17
N VAL A 245 -8.04 11.43 -12.48
CA VAL A 245 -8.65 11.82 -11.19
C VAL A 245 -7.69 11.63 -10.03
N ARG A 246 -7.12 10.43 -9.87
CA ARG A 246 -6.23 10.08 -8.76
C ARG A 246 -4.95 10.93 -8.74
N PRO A 247 -4.25 11.19 -9.87
CA PRO A 247 -3.05 12.03 -9.85
C PRO A 247 -3.31 13.46 -9.38
N LEU A 248 -4.47 14.02 -9.74
CA LEU A 248 -4.88 15.35 -9.31
C LEU A 248 -5.09 15.41 -7.79
N LEU A 249 -5.87 14.47 -7.25
CA LEU A 249 -6.13 14.34 -5.82
C LEU A 249 -4.86 14.03 -5.03
N ARG A 250 -4.01 13.14 -5.54
CA ARG A 250 -2.76 12.75 -4.88
C ARG A 250 -1.76 13.90 -4.83
N THR A 251 -1.66 14.67 -5.91
CA THR A 251 -0.82 15.87 -5.95
C THR A 251 -1.30 16.92 -4.96
N PHE A 252 -2.61 17.20 -4.93
CA PHE A 252 -3.22 18.09 -3.93
C PHE A 252 -2.95 17.61 -2.50
N ARG A 253 -3.23 16.33 -2.23
CA ARG A 253 -3.03 15.70 -0.91
C ARG A 253 -1.58 15.81 -0.46
N VAL A 254 -0.62 15.31 -1.25
CA VAL A 254 0.80 15.26 -0.85
C VAL A 254 1.36 16.67 -0.68
N ALA A 255 1.02 17.61 -1.58
CA ALA A 255 1.45 19.00 -1.44
C ALA A 255 0.94 19.62 -0.12
N LEU A 256 -0.34 19.45 0.22
CA LEU A 256 -0.92 20.06 1.41
C LEU A 256 -0.55 19.32 2.70
N ASP A 257 -0.67 18.00 2.73
CA ASP A 257 -0.57 17.16 3.93
C ASP A 257 0.88 16.93 4.36
N VAL A 258 1.79 16.71 3.39
CA VAL A 258 3.21 16.42 3.65
C VAL A 258 4.04 17.71 3.62
N HIS A 259 3.84 18.57 2.62
CA HIS A 259 4.70 19.74 2.39
C HIS A 259 4.10 21.07 2.85
N ARG A 260 2.85 21.11 3.32
CA ARG A 260 2.14 22.34 3.71
C ARG A 260 2.07 23.38 2.59
N ILE A 261 1.91 22.91 1.37
CA ILE A 261 1.78 23.71 0.15
C ILE A 261 0.32 23.71 -0.30
N GLY A 262 -0.28 24.90 -0.38
CA GLY A 262 -1.61 25.09 -0.96
C GLY A 262 -1.51 25.19 -2.49
N LEU A 263 -2.10 24.24 -3.20
CA LEU A 263 -2.22 24.28 -4.67
C LEU A 263 -3.58 24.84 -5.08
N PHE A 264 -3.61 26.08 -5.55
CA PHE A 264 -4.81 26.79 -6.01
C PHE A 264 -4.85 26.97 -7.54
N ALA A 265 -3.81 26.48 -8.23
CA ALA A 265 -3.68 26.44 -9.69
C ALA A 265 -4.35 25.22 -10.34
N LEU A 266 -5.14 24.44 -9.60
CA LEU A 266 -5.73 23.18 -10.08
C LEU A 266 -7.00 23.40 -10.93
N ASP A 267 -7.11 24.54 -11.60
CA ASP A 267 -8.16 24.86 -12.56
C ASP A 267 -7.66 24.79 -14.01
N GLU A 268 -8.54 25.06 -14.97
CA GLU A 268 -8.26 24.99 -16.40
C GLU A 268 -7.17 25.96 -16.91
N THR A 269 -6.75 26.94 -16.09
CA THR A 269 -5.75 27.95 -16.45
C THR A 269 -4.36 27.66 -15.89
N GLY A 270 -4.27 26.87 -14.81
CA GLY A 270 -3.03 26.53 -14.12
C GLY A 270 -2.61 25.07 -14.26
N LEU A 271 -3.42 24.23 -14.93
CA LEU A 271 -3.25 22.78 -15.00
C LEU A 271 -3.18 22.25 -16.43
N ALA A 272 -2.27 21.30 -16.65
CA ALA A 272 -2.23 20.44 -17.84
C ALA A 272 -2.14 18.97 -17.45
N VAL A 273 -2.48 18.07 -18.37
CA VAL A 273 -2.26 16.63 -18.26
C VAL A 273 -1.02 16.27 -19.06
N GLU A 274 -0.13 15.47 -18.49
CA GLU A 274 1.03 14.99 -19.21
C GLU A 274 0.66 13.78 -20.08
N LEU A 275 0.99 13.87 -21.37
CA LEU A 275 0.84 12.77 -22.31
C LEU A 275 2.20 12.32 -22.86
N SER A 276 2.30 11.03 -23.16
CA SER A 276 3.41 10.47 -23.94
C SER A 276 3.39 10.98 -25.38
N PRO A 277 4.48 10.83 -26.14
CA PRO A 277 4.51 11.07 -27.58
C PRO A 277 3.46 10.29 -28.37
N GLU A 278 2.96 9.18 -27.82
CA GLU A 278 1.90 8.33 -28.38
C GLU A 278 0.48 8.76 -27.94
N LEU A 279 0.33 9.89 -27.25
CA LEU A 279 -0.92 10.38 -26.64
C LEU A 279 -1.51 9.42 -25.61
N GLN A 280 -0.67 8.85 -24.76
CA GLN A 280 -1.11 8.07 -23.61
C GLN A 280 -0.96 8.92 -22.36
N ALA A 281 -1.98 8.96 -21.49
CA ALA A 281 -1.87 9.69 -20.24
C ALA A 281 -0.84 9.02 -19.34
N THR A 282 0.20 9.75 -18.93
CA THR A 282 1.30 9.17 -18.13
C THR A 282 0.86 8.86 -16.70
N GLY A 283 -0.20 9.53 -16.23
CA GLY A 283 -0.63 9.54 -14.84
C GLY A 283 -0.03 10.69 -14.04
N ARG A 284 0.55 11.70 -14.71
CA ARG A 284 0.97 12.96 -14.09
C ARG A 284 0.13 14.14 -14.54
N ILE A 285 -0.14 15.04 -13.60
CA ILE A 285 -0.55 16.41 -13.91
C ILE A 285 0.69 17.30 -14.07
N VAL A 286 0.56 18.39 -14.82
CA VAL A 286 1.60 19.41 -14.97
C VAL A 286 1.06 20.72 -14.41
N VAL A 287 1.70 21.23 -13.36
CA VAL A 287 1.40 22.58 -12.85
C VAL A 287 2.06 23.60 -13.76
N THR A 288 1.25 24.44 -14.37
CA THR A 288 1.67 25.46 -15.34
C THR A 288 1.58 26.87 -14.78
N ASP A 289 0.95 27.08 -13.63
CA ASP A 289 0.89 28.39 -12.97
C ASP A 289 1.22 28.29 -11.48
N GLN A 290 2.30 28.97 -11.06
CA GLN A 290 2.73 29.04 -9.67
C GLN A 290 2.07 30.13 -8.87
N GLU A 291 1.55 31.17 -9.52
CA GLU A 291 1.09 32.35 -8.79
C GLU A 291 0.01 32.00 -7.76
N ARG A 292 -0.58 30.82 -7.94
CA ARG A 292 -1.61 30.21 -7.12
C ARG A 292 -1.07 29.07 -6.25
N VAL A 293 0.21 29.11 -5.89
CA VAL A 293 0.85 28.22 -4.91
C VAL A 293 1.15 29.02 -3.65
N SER A 294 0.61 28.58 -2.50
CA SER A 294 0.87 29.20 -1.20
C SER A 294 1.68 28.28 -0.30
N TRP A 295 2.55 28.86 0.52
CA TRP A 295 3.35 28.16 1.52
C TRP A 295 2.71 28.42 2.87
N GLU A 296 2.32 27.36 3.58
CA GLU A 296 1.54 27.42 4.83
C GLU A 296 0.16 28.09 4.63
N PRO A 297 -0.71 27.49 3.80
CA PRO A 297 -1.99 28.10 3.45
C PRO A 297 -2.94 28.13 4.65
N ASN A 298 -3.74 29.20 4.74
CA ASN A 298 -4.80 29.29 5.74
C ASN A 298 -6.10 28.60 5.27
N ARG A 299 -7.08 28.43 6.17
CA ARG A 299 -8.36 27.76 5.87
C ARG A 299 -9.13 28.39 4.70
N ALA A 300 -9.13 29.71 4.56
CA ALA A 300 -9.85 30.39 3.48
C ALA A 300 -9.21 30.12 2.11
N GLU A 301 -7.88 30.12 2.05
CA GLU A 301 -7.12 29.79 0.85
C GLU A 301 -7.33 28.31 0.48
N VAL A 302 -7.26 27.38 1.45
CA VAL A 302 -7.55 25.95 1.24
C VAL A 302 -8.96 25.76 0.69
N ALA A 303 -9.98 26.40 1.27
CA ALA A 303 -11.36 26.30 0.80
C ALA A 303 -11.51 26.80 -0.66
N SER A 304 -10.78 27.85 -1.04
CA SER A 304 -10.72 28.32 -2.44
C SER A 304 -10.07 27.28 -3.36
N GLY A 305 -8.95 26.71 -2.94
CA GLY A 305 -8.27 25.63 -3.65
C GLY A 305 -9.13 24.41 -3.87
N VAL A 306 -9.87 23.99 -2.85
CA VAL A 306 -10.76 22.84 -2.92
C VAL A 306 -11.90 23.09 -3.91
N ARG A 307 -12.50 24.29 -3.93
CA ARG A 307 -13.52 24.63 -4.93
C ARG A 307 -12.98 24.54 -6.36
N ALA A 308 -11.75 25.01 -6.60
CA ALA A 308 -11.10 24.90 -7.89
C ALA A 308 -10.84 23.43 -8.29
N LEU A 309 -10.33 22.62 -7.34
CA LEU A 309 -10.10 21.19 -7.53
C LEU A 309 -11.40 20.45 -7.89
N VAL A 310 -12.46 20.63 -7.11
CA VAL A 310 -13.75 19.96 -7.36
C VAL A 310 -14.36 20.41 -8.68
N GLY A 311 -14.31 21.70 -9.01
CA GLY A 311 -14.75 22.19 -10.32
C GLY A 311 -13.98 21.54 -11.49
N THR A 312 -12.69 21.25 -11.32
CA THR A 312 -11.89 20.52 -12.31
C THR A 312 -12.26 19.04 -12.39
N LEU A 313 -12.50 18.37 -11.26
CA LEU A 313 -12.97 16.99 -11.22
C LEU A 313 -14.35 16.84 -11.89
N ASP A 314 -15.26 17.78 -11.65
CA ASP A 314 -16.58 17.83 -12.27
C ASP A 314 -16.46 17.98 -13.79
N ARG A 315 -15.60 18.88 -14.27
CA ARG A 315 -15.35 19.04 -15.72
C ARG A 315 -14.78 17.80 -16.38
N LEU A 316 -13.77 17.17 -15.76
CA LEU A 316 -13.21 15.91 -16.25
C LEU A 316 -14.28 14.81 -16.30
N SER A 317 -15.10 14.71 -15.25
CA SER A 317 -16.17 13.71 -15.15
C SER A 317 -17.25 13.92 -16.20
N THR A 318 -17.67 15.18 -16.43
CA THR A 318 -18.64 15.53 -17.47
C THR A 318 -18.09 15.23 -18.86
N GLY A 319 -16.87 15.66 -19.16
CA GLY A 319 -16.23 15.38 -20.45
C GLY A 319 -16.07 13.88 -20.73
N PHE A 320 -15.76 13.07 -19.71
CA PHE A 320 -15.75 11.61 -19.83
C PHE A 320 -17.16 11.02 -20.03
N ALA A 321 -18.17 11.52 -19.30
CA ALA A 321 -19.55 11.05 -19.41
C ALA A 321 -20.17 11.32 -20.78
N GLU A 322 -19.84 12.45 -21.41
CA GLU A 322 -20.28 12.83 -22.74
C GLU A 322 -19.81 11.84 -23.81
N LEU A 323 -18.61 11.27 -23.68
CA LEU A 323 -18.10 10.23 -24.59
C LEU A 323 -18.96 8.95 -24.60
N GLY A 324 -19.62 8.62 -23.49
CA GLY A 324 -20.47 7.45 -23.33
C GLY A 324 -21.96 7.70 -23.57
N GLY A 325 -22.35 8.89 -24.05
CA GLY A 325 -23.74 9.28 -24.25
C GLY A 325 -24.53 9.54 -22.95
N GLY A 326 -23.85 9.92 -21.86
CA GLY A 326 -24.47 10.40 -20.60
C GLY A 326 -25.21 9.35 -19.75
N ARG A 327 -25.42 8.11 -20.24
CA ARG A 327 -26.18 7.07 -19.52
C ARG A 327 -25.51 6.53 -18.24
N ARG A 328 -24.28 6.97 -17.92
CA ARG A 328 -23.47 6.50 -16.79
C ARG A 328 -23.01 7.59 -15.81
N THR A 329 -23.55 8.81 -15.90
CA THR A 329 -23.07 9.95 -15.08
C THR A 329 -23.11 9.66 -13.58
N GLY A 330 -24.16 9.00 -13.07
CA GLY A 330 -24.24 8.62 -11.65
C GLY A 330 -23.19 7.59 -11.23
N GLN A 331 -22.84 6.64 -12.10
CA GLN A 331 -21.79 5.65 -11.84
C GLN A 331 -20.40 6.30 -11.82
N ILE A 332 -20.14 7.20 -12.76
CA ILE A 332 -18.88 7.96 -12.83
C ILE A 332 -18.72 8.81 -11.57
N ARG A 333 -19.75 9.57 -11.19
CA ARG A 333 -19.73 10.39 -9.97
C ARG A 333 -19.43 9.54 -8.73
N HIS A 334 -20.14 8.43 -8.55
CA HIS A 334 -19.90 7.53 -7.42
C HIS A 334 -18.47 6.97 -7.41
N ALA A 335 -17.91 6.64 -8.58
CA ALA A 335 -16.55 6.16 -8.69
C ALA A 335 -15.51 7.26 -8.38
N VAL A 336 -15.75 8.51 -8.77
CA VAL A 336 -14.92 9.67 -8.41
C VAL A 336 -15.01 9.96 -6.91
N ASP A 337 -16.21 9.99 -6.34
CA ASP A 337 -16.43 10.18 -4.89
C ASP A 337 -15.70 9.10 -4.08
N ARG A 338 -15.66 7.86 -4.58
CA ARG A 338 -14.87 6.78 -3.99
C ARG A 338 -13.38 7.08 -4.01
N VAL A 339 -12.82 7.54 -5.14
CA VAL A 339 -11.39 7.92 -5.22
C VAL A 339 -11.08 9.11 -4.32
N ILE A 340 -11.97 10.11 -4.22
CA ILE A 340 -11.84 11.23 -3.28
C ILE A 340 -11.78 10.71 -1.84
N ALA A 341 -12.71 9.83 -1.46
CA ALA A 341 -12.76 9.24 -0.13
C ALA A 341 -11.48 8.44 0.19
N GLU A 342 -10.97 7.68 -0.78
CA GLU A 342 -9.71 6.93 -0.64
C GLU A 342 -8.50 7.87 -0.45
N GLU A 343 -8.38 8.91 -1.28
CA GLU A 343 -7.24 9.82 -1.28
C GLU A 343 -7.27 10.83 -0.11
N LEU A 344 -8.43 11.15 0.45
CA LEU A 344 -8.55 12.03 1.62
C LEU A 344 -8.69 11.27 2.95
N ARG A 345 -8.48 9.94 2.92
CA ARG A 345 -8.42 9.13 4.13
C ARG A 345 -7.06 9.22 4.82
N TYR A 346 -7.11 9.27 6.16
CA TYR A 346 -5.96 9.25 7.08
C TYR A 346 -5.00 10.43 6.87
N LEU A 347 -5.56 11.64 6.76
CA LEU A 347 -4.81 12.89 6.72
C LEU A 347 -4.19 13.20 8.10
N ASP A 348 -3.15 14.03 8.10
CA ASP A 348 -2.66 14.65 9.34
C ASP A 348 -3.79 15.46 10.01
N PRO A 349 -3.91 15.45 11.36
CA PRO A 349 -5.00 16.13 12.05
C PRO A 349 -5.13 17.62 11.68
N SER A 350 -4.01 18.32 11.51
CA SER A 350 -4.06 19.74 11.13
C SER A 350 -4.49 19.95 9.67
N THR A 351 -4.20 19.00 8.77
CA THR A 351 -4.72 19.04 7.39
C THR A 351 -6.22 18.76 7.36
N ALA A 352 -6.68 17.79 8.14
CA ALA A 352 -8.12 17.52 8.29
C ALA A 352 -8.86 18.74 8.87
N GLU A 353 -8.23 19.48 9.80
CA GLU A 353 -8.76 20.74 10.33
C GLU A 353 -8.77 21.89 9.31
N LEU A 354 -7.80 21.96 8.40
CA LEU A 354 -7.83 22.91 7.29
C LEU A 354 -8.96 22.60 6.30
N LEU A 355 -9.32 21.31 6.17
CA LEU A 355 -10.44 20.85 5.35
C LEU A 355 -11.77 20.82 6.12
N SER A 356 -11.78 21.07 7.44
CA SER A 356 -13.01 21.17 8.23
C SER A 356 -13.63 22.57 8.04
N GLY A 357 -14.89 22.61 7.59
CA GLY A 357 -15.61 23.86 7.29
C GLY A 357 -16.43 23.77 6.01
N GLU A 358 -17.18 24.82 5.69
CA GLU A 358 -18.11 24.86 4.54
C GLU A 358 -17.38 24.81 3.18
N GLN A 359 -17.01 23.61 2.77
CA GLN A 359 -16.35 23.34 1.49
C GLN A 359 -16.70 21.93 0.97
N PRO A 360 -16.66 21.71 -0.37
CA PRO A 360 -17.18 20.48 -0.99
C PRO A 360 -16.58 19.15 -0.52
N LEU A 361 -15.31 19.13 -0.09
CA LEU A 361 -14.59 17.94 0.33
C LEU A 361 -14.67 17.65 1.84
N GLN A 362 -15.43 18.45 2.61
CA GLN A 362 -15.45 18.35 4.08
C GLN A 362 -15.86 16.96 4.57
N CYS A 363 -16.78 16.29 3.87
CA CYS A 363 -17.30 14.98 4.24
C CYS A 363 -16.33 13.82 3.95
N TYR A 364 -15.25 14.08 3.19
CA TYR A 364 -14.22 13.09 2.88
C TYR A 364 -12.95 13.27 3.71
N ALA A 365 -12.78 14.44 4.35
CA ALA A 365 -11.63 14.71 5.21
C ALA A 365 -11.68 13.80 6.44
N HIS A 366 -10.73 12.88 6.52
CA HIS A 366 -10.71 11.86 7.56
C HIS A 366 -9.33 11.75 8.19
N THR A 367 -9.26 11.75 9.51
CA THR A 367 -8.02 11.60 10.28
C THR A 367 -8.18 10.60 11.41
N VAL A 368 -7.07 9.94 11.75
CA VAL A 368 -6.95 9.13 12.97
C VAL A 368 -5.74 9.70 13.72
N PRO A 369 -5.93 10.34 14.88
CA PRO A 369 -4.84 10.90 15.67
C PRO A 369 -3.81 9.85 16.07
N GLU A 370 -2.54 10.24 16.17
CA GLU A 370 -1.45 9.35 16.60
C GLU A 370 -1.65 8.81 18.01
N GLU A 371 -2.22 9.63 18.91
CA GLU A 371 -2.56 9.22 20.27
C GLU A 371 -3.59 8.08 20.28
N GLN A 372 -4.66 8.19 19.47
CA GLN A 372 -5.67 7.13 19.35
C GLN A 372 -5.07 5.84 18.76
N ASP A 373 -4.29 5.94 17.68
CA ASP A 373 -3.63 4.78 17.08
C ASP A 373 -2.72 4.06 18.08
N ALA A 374 -1.93 4.82 18.85
CA ALA A 374 -1.04 4.28 19.87
C ALA A 374 -1.81 3.56 21.00
N VAL A 375 -2.94 4.13 21.45
CA VAL A 375 -3.80 3.51 22.48
C VAL A 375 -4.34 2.17 21.98
N LEU A 376 -4.98 2.15 20.80
CA LEU A 376 -5.58 0.94 20.25
C LEU A 376 -4.53 -0.15 19.97
N ARG A 377 -3.38 0.20 19.37
CA ARG A 377 -2.27 -0.75 19.14
C ARG A 377 -1.73 -1.31 20.43
N SER A 378 -1.56 -0.47 21.46
CA SER A 378 -1.05 -0.93 22.74
C SER A 378 -2.03 -1.87 23.46
N VAL A 379 -3.35 -1.71 23.29
CA VAL A 379 -4.34 -2.71 23.76
C VAL A 379 -4.16 -4.03 23.03
N LEU A 380 -4.03 -4.02 21.70
CA LEU A 380 -3.81 -5.23 20.91
C LEU A 380 -2.50 -5.95 21.28
N ASP A 381 -1.42 -5.20 21.49
CA ASP A 381 -0.12 -5.73 21.92
C ASP A 381 -0.22 -6.43 23.29
N GLU A 382 -0.94 -5.83 24.25
CA GLU A 382 -1.16 -6.42 25.57
C GLU A 382 -2.02 -7.70 25.47
N VAL A 383 -3.10 -7.69 24.68
CA VAL A 383 -3.88 -8.91 24.38
C VAL A 383 -2.97 -9.99 23.80
N GLN A 384 -2.13 -9.65 22.81
CA GLN A 384 -1.22 -10.60 22.18
C GLN A 384 -0.18 -11.13 23.17
N GLN A 385 0.34 -10.30 24.06
CA GLN A 385 1.29 -10.68 25.10
C GLN A 385 0.67 -11.67 26.10
N ARG A 386 -0.54 -11.40 26.59
CA ARG A 386 -1.25 -12.31 27.50
C ARG A 386 -1.65 -13.62 26.82
N THR A 387 -2.08 -13.56 25.56
CA THR A 387 -2.29 -14.76 24.72
C THR A 387 -1.00 -15.59 24.59
N ARG A 388 0.16 -14.94 24.38
CA ARG A 388 1.45 -15.63 24.32
C ARG A 388 1.79 -16.30 25.64
N GLN A 389 1.54 -15.64 26.79
CA GLN A 389 1.75 -16.25 28.11
C GLN A 389 0.86 -17.47 28.32
N ARG A 390 -0.41 -17.41 27.91
CA ARG A 390 -1.35 -18.54 27.96
C ARG A 390 -0.90 -19.74 27.12
N ARG A 391 -0.17 -19.53 26.02
CA ARG A 391 0.46 -20.66 25.27
C ARG A 391 1.50 -21.42 26.10
N TRP A 392 2.14 -20.75 27.07
CA TRP A 392 3.11 -21.37 27.97
C TRP A 392 2.47 -21.85 29.29
N ASN A 393 1.31 -21.30 29.65
CA ASN A 393 0.52 -21.70 30.82
C ASN A 393 -0.98 -21.75 30.46
N PRO A 394 -1.50 -22.92 30.04
CA PRO A 394 -2.87 -23.08 29.57
C PRO A 394 -3.96 -22.75 30.60
N ASP A 395 -3.61 -22.76 31.90
CA ASP A 395 -4.53 -22.50 33.01
C ASP A 395 -4.89 -21.00 33.15
N LEU A 396 -4.20 -20.11 32.43
CA LEU A 396 -4.52 -18.68 32.43
C LEU A 396 -5.83 -18.42 31.68
N ALA A 397 -6.65 -17.52 32.24
CA ALA A 397 -7.87 -17.03 31.62
C ALA A 397 -7.60 -16.36 30.27
N LYS A 398 -8.59 -16.35 29.39
CA LYS A 398 -8.48 -15.72 28.07
C LYS A 398 -8.50 -14.19 28.22
N PRO A 399 -7.57 -13.44 27.61
CA PRO A 399 -7.58 -11.99 27.68
C PRO A 399 -8.81 -11.42 26.96
N ALA A 400 -9.44 -10.41 27.56
CA ALA A 400 -10.68 -9.82 27.09
C ALA A 400 -10.61 -8.29 27.01
N VAL A 401 -11.36 -7.71 26.08
CA VAL A 401 -11.59 -6.26 25.97
C VAL A 401 -13.06 -5.99 26.21
N ALA A 402 -13.38 -5.12 27.18
CA ALA A 402 -14.74 -4.72 27.50
C ALA A 402 -15.10 -3.41 26.77
N ILE A 403 -16.25 -3.38 26.09
CA ILE A 403 -16.69 -2.22 25.30
C ILE A 403 -18.15 -1.89 25.65
N ASP A 404 -18.40 -0.67 26.14
CA ASP A 404 -19.75 -0.17 26.30
C ASP A 404 -20.42 0.01 24.92
N VAL A 405 -21.73 -0.24 24.85
CA VAL A 405 -22.50 -0.12 23.60
C VAL A 405 -23.01 1.29 23.37
N ASP A 406 -23.46 2.02 24.38
CA ASP A 406 -24.21 3.26 24.20
C ASP A 406 -23.27 4.47 24.15
N LEU A 407 -23.22 5.22 23.03
CA LEU A 407 -22.24 6.33 22.82
C LEU A 407 -20.76 5.89 22.84
N CYS A 408 -20.49 4.59 22.85
CA CYS A 408 -19.17 4.00 22.70
C CYS A 408 -19.11 3.11 21.46
N GLY A 409 -19.65 1.89 21.51
CA GLY A 409 -19.73 0.97 20.38
C GLY A 409 -20.77 1.38 19.31
N LEU A 410 -21.90 1.96 19.73
CA LEU A 410 -22.96 2.46 18.88
C LEU A 410 -23.13 3.99 19.04
N VAL A 411 -23.30 4.66 17.91
CA VAL A 411 -23.54 6.10 17.79
C VAL A 411 -25.04 6.33 17.52
N PRO A 412 -25.82 6.83 18.49
CA PRO A 412 -27.27 7.00 18.37
C PRO A 412 -27.64 8.35 17.73
N LEU A 413 -26.99 8.73 16.62
CA LEU A 413 -27.10 10.07 16.01
C LEU A 413 -28.56 10.45 15.71
N GLN A 414 -29.29 9.59 15.00
CA GLN A 414 -30.67 9.90 14.62
C GLN A 414 -31.56 10.05 15.86
N ARG A 415 -31.37 9.24 16.90
CA ARG A 415 -32.14 9.34 18.15
C ARG A 415 -31.84 10.63 18.89
N VAL A 416 -30.59 11.09 18.89
CA VAL A 416 -30.21 12.38 19.49
C VAL A 416 -30.84 13.53 18.73
N LEU A 417 -30.81 13.52 17.39
CA LEU A 417 -31.45 14.53 16.57
C LEU A 417 -32.98 14.56 16.78
N ASP A 418 -33.62 13.39 16.88
CA ASP A 418 -35.06 13.28 17.13
C ASP A 418 -35.43 13.75 18.55
N ALA A 419 -34.61 13.42 19.56
CA ALA A 419 -34.81 13.87 20.94
C ALA A 419 -34.62 15.38 21.08
N ALA A 420 -33.60 15.97 20.43
CA ALA A 420 -33.41 17.41 20.38
C ALA A 420 -34.58 18.11 19.70
N ARG A 421 -35.06 17.58 18.57
CA ARG A 421 -36.26 18.11 17.88
C ARG A 421 -37.50 18.05 18.77
N ALA A 422 -37.67 16.99 19.55
CA ALA A 422 -38.79 16.86 20.48
C ALA A 422 -38.73 17.87 21.64
N THR A 423 -37.56 18.37 22.01
CA THR A 423 -37.39 19.36 23.08
C THR A 423 -37.29 20.82 22.59
N ALA A 424 -37.34 21.06 21.28
CA ALA A 424 -37.21 22.40 20.70
C ALA A 424 -38.41 23.35 20.97
N GLY A 425 -39.53 22.85 21.48
CA GLY A 425 -40.78 23.62 21.62
C GLY A 425 -40.75 24.78 22.64
N PRO A 426 -41.77 25.66 22.61
CA PRO A 426 -41.90 26.81 23.51
C PRO A 426 -41.79 26.48 25.00
N ARG A 427 -41.03 27.29 25.75
CA ARG A 427 -40.84 27.13 27.21
C ARG A 427 -40.49 28.47 27.89
N PRO A 428 -40.58 28.57 29.23
CA PRO A 428 -40.07 29.75 29.95
C PRO A 428 -38.61 30.04 29.57
N GLY A 429 -38.33 31.30 29.20
CA GLY A 429 -37.02 31.73 28.69
C GLY A 429 -36.81 31.58 27.17
N ALA A 430 -37.68 30.86 26.48
CA ALA A 430 -37.67 30.70 25.01
C ALA A 430 -39.13 30.53 24.48
N PRO A 431 -39.91 31.62 24.42
CA PRO A 431 -41.34 31.56 24.09
C PRO A 431 -41.63 31.12 22.64
N GLU A 432 -40.68 31.31 21.72
CA GLU A 432 -40.76 30.81 20.33
C GLU A 432 -40.14 29.41 20.17
N GLY A 433 -39.64 28.82 21.26
CA GLY A 433 -38.84 27.59 21.26
C GLY A 433 -37.34 27.85 21.10
N ILE A 434 -36.56 26.77 21.20
CA ILE A 434 -35.11 26.77 21.00
C ILE A 434 -34.87 26.28 19.57
N LEU A 435 -34.80 27.22 18.62
CA LEU A 435 -34.84 26.94 17.19
C LEU A 435 -33.67 26.06 16.72
N GLU A 436 -32.52 26.18 17.36
CA GLU A 436 -31.34 25.38 17.07
C GLU A 436 -31.51 23.91 17.42
N LEU A 437 -32.28 23.59 18.46
CA LEU A 437 -32.61 22.19 18.76
C LEU A 437 -33.54 21.58 17.71
N ALA A 438 -34.35 22.40 17.01
CA ALA A 438 -35.15 21.93 15.88
C ALA A 438 -34.27 21.56 14.67
N SER A 439 -33.08 22.16 14.56
CA SER A 439 -32.08 21.92 13.51
C SER A 439 -30.74 21.48 14.11
N ALA A 440 -30.78 20.59 15.11
CA ALA A 440 -29.61 20.26 15.95
C ALA A 440 -28.37 19.78 15.17
N GLY A 441 -28.55 19.24 13.96
CA GLY A 441 -27.42 18.86 13.09
C GLY A 441 -26.56 20.03 12.59
N THR A 442 -26.97 21.27 12.83
CA THR A 442 -26.19 22.50 12.53
C THR A 442 -25.40 23.01 13.73
N LEU A 443 -25.61 22.42 14.91
CA LEU A 443 -24.88 22.80 16.13
C LEU A 443 -23.42 22.33 16.06
N PRO A 444 -22.48 23.05 16.69
CA PRO A 444 -21.08 22.65 16.73
C PRO A 444 -20.85 21.35 17.52
N VAL A 445 -21.75 21.04 18.47
CA VAL A 445 -21.77 19.81 19.25
C VAL A 445 -23.21 19.37 19.54
N LEU A 446 -23.44 18.06 19.62
CA LEU A 446 -24.71 17.44 19.95
C LEU A 446 -24.76 17.01 21.42
N PRO A 447 -25.94 17.05 22.07
CA PRO A 447 -26.08 16.67 23.46
C PRO A 447 -25.97 15.14 23.66
N THR A 448 -25.55 14.74 24.84
CA THR A 448 -25.63 13.34 25.31
C THR A 448 -26.51 13.24 26.55
N HIS A 449 -26.70 12.02 27.08
CA HIS A 449 -27.66 11.78 28.17
C HIS A 449 -27.08 11.99 29.58
N SER A 450 -25.75 12.03 29.71
CA SER A 450 -25.07 12.22 30.99
C SER A 450 -25.21 13.68 31.50
N PRO A 451 -25.26 13.91 32.84
CA PRO A 451 -25.27 15.27 33.39
C PRO A 451 -24.03 16.08 33.06
N GLU A 452 -22.84 15.48 33.15
CA GLU A 452 -21.56 16.20 33.04
C GLU A 452 -21.32 16.73 31.62
N THR A 453 -21.76 15.99 30.61
CA THR A 453 -21.65 16.34 29.19
C THR A 453 -22.72 17.32 28.72
N TRP A 454 -23.85 17.41 29.44
CA TRP A 454 -24.93 18.32 29.08
C TRP A 454 -24.54 19.79 29.30
N ASP A 455 -23.82 20.07 30.38
CA ASP A 455 -23.35 21.43 30.66
C ASP A 455 -22.32 21.87 29.61
N ASP A 456 -21.40 20.99 29.20
CA ASP A 456 -20.46 21.21 28.08
C ASP A 456 -21.19 21.50 26.76
N PHE A 457 -22.26 20.76 26.48
CA PHE A 457 -23.12 21.00 25.31
C PHE A 457 -23.72 22.42 25.33
N VAL A 458 -24.34 22.84 26.44
CA VAL A 458 -24.99 24.15 26.55
C VAL A 458 -23.99 25.29 26.39
N GLU A 459 -22.79 25.14 26.96
CA GLU A 459 -21.69 26.10 26.85
C GLU A 459 -21.16 26.19 25.40
N ARG A 460 -20.72 25.07 24.82
CA ARG A 460 -20.06 25.03 23.50
C ARG A 460 -21.00 25.29 22.33
N SER A 461 -22.30 25.05 22.50
CA SER A 461 -23.31 25.42 21.50
C SER A 461 -23.67 26.90 21.53
N GLY A 462 -23.24 27.65 22.57
CA GLY A 462 -23.62 29.06 22.78
C GLY A 462 -25.09 29.24 23.22
N LEU A 463 -25.82 28.14 23.47
CA LEU A 463 -27.23 28.20 23.81
C LEU A 463 -27.46 28.80 25.21
N GLY A 464 -26.54 28.58 26.15
CA GLY A 464 -26.62 29.16 27.49
C GLY A 464 -26.58 30.71 27.47
N GLU A 465 -25.74 31.29 26.62
CA GLU A 465 -25.64 32.74 26.44
C GLU A 465 -26.86 33.31 25.70
N ARG A 466 -27.36 32.58 24.69
CA ARG A 466 -28.50 33.00 23.87
C ARG A 466 -29.83 32.91 24.62
N TYR A 467 -29.97 31.93 25.53
CA TYR A 467 -31.18 31.66 26.30
C TYR A 467 -30.88 31.57 27.81
N PRO A 468 -30.47 32.67 28.46
CA PRO A 468 -30.01 32.66 29.85
C PRO A 468 -31.12 32.40 30.87
N ALA A 469 -32.39 32.57 30.48
CA ALA A 469 -33.56 32.38 31.33
C ALA A 469 -34.21 30.98 31.19
N VAL A 470 -33.66 30.10 30.35
CA VAL A 470 -34.15 28.73 30.16
C VAL A 470 -33.64 27.83 31.29
N ASP A 471 -34.52 27.01 31.87
CA ASP A 471 -34.14 25.93 32.78
C ASP A 471 -33.52 24.77 31.99
N TRP A 472 -32.19 24.81 31.83
CA TRP A 472 -31.43 23.79 31.10
C TRP A 472 -31.47 22.42 31.76
N ALA A 473 -31.67 22.32 33.08
CA ALA A 473 -31.84 21.04 33.77
C ALA A 473 -33.20 20.41 33.43
N GLY A 474 -34.25 21.22 33.34
CA GLY A 474 -35.56 20.81 32.83
C GLY A 474 -35.51 20.35 31.37
N VAL A 475 -34.83 21.10 30.49
CA VAL A 475 -34.61 20.71 29.07
C VAL A 475 -33.87 19.37 28.99
N ARG A 476 -32.85 19.17 29.82
CA ARG A 476 -32.12 17.89 29.90
C ARG A 476 -33.05 16.74 30.27
N ALA A 477 -33.90 16.92 31.29
CA ALA A 477 -34.82 15.88 31.74
C ALA A 477 -35.81 15.49 30.62
N ASP A 478 -36.32 16.47 29.87
CA ASP A 478 -37.18 16.22 28.70
C ASP A 478 -36.41 15.49 27.59
N PHE A 479 -35.17 15.91 27.32
CA PHE A 479 -34.33 15.31 26.29
C PHE A 479 -34.01 13.85 26.63
N VAL A 480 -33.58 13.57 27.86
CA VAL A 480 -33.28 12.23 28.34
C VAL A 480 -34.54 11.35 28.26
N ARG A 481 -35.72 11.89 28.60
CA ARG A 481 -36.99 11.17 28.46
C ARG A 481 -37.31 10.85 26.99
N ALA A 482 -37.09 11.79 26.07
CA ALA A 482 -37.32 11.59 24.65
C ALA A 482 -36.29 10.63 24.01
N PHE A 483 -35.03 10.71 24.42
CA PHE A 483 -33.94 9.85 23.98
C PHE A 483 -34.07 8.42 24.50
N LEU A 484 -34.47 8.27 25.77
CA LEU A 484 -34.76 6.98 26.41
C LEU A 484 -36.18 6.49 26.12
N ALA A 485 -37.00 7.20 25.34
CA ALA A 485 -38.20 6.61 24.80
C ALA A 485 -37.76 5.55 23.78
N ARG A 486 -37.84 4.26 24.16
CA ARG A 486 -37.27 3.12 23.42
C ARG A 486 -38.30 2.30 22.62
N PRO A 487 -38.98 2.83 21.58
CA PRO A 487 -39.58 1.97 20.56
C PRO A 487 -38.50 1.09 19.95
N ARG A 488 -38.79 -0.20 19.75
CA ARG A 488 -37.82 -1.18 19.21
C ARG A 488 -37.27 -0.75 17.86
N GLU A 489 -38.09 -0.06 17.06
CA GLU A 489 -37.76 0.45 15.74
C GLU A 489 -36.68 1.53 15.77
N ARG A 490 -36.63 2.35 16.83
CA ARG A 490 -35.66 3.46 16.94
C ARG A 490 -34.26 2.98 17.29
N LEU A 491 -34.10 1.85 17.99
CA LEU A 491 -32.78 1.28 18.30
C LEU A 491 -32.05 0.80 17.05
N ARG A 492 -32.79 0.39 16.00
CA ARG A 492 -32.23 -0.01 14.71
C ARG A 492 -31.66 1.15 13.89
N THR A 493 -31.87 2.39 14.32
CA THR A 493 -31.31 3.58 13.67
C THR A 493 -29.93 3.96 14.21
N ASP A 494 -29.46 3.28 15.26
CA ASP A 494 -28.10 3.45 15.76
C ASP A 494 -27.10 2.93 14.71
N SER A 495 -25.99 3.65 14.53
CA SER A 495 -24.89 3.22 13.66
C SER A 495 -23.72 2.73 14.49
N VAL A 496 -22.97 1.74 14.01
CA VAL A 496 -21.74 1.29 14.69
C VAL A 496 -20.66 2.36 14.60
N ASN A 497 -19.92 2.57 15.70
CA ASN A 497 -18.78 3.50 15.73
C ASN A 497 -17.70 3.04 14.74
N ALA A 498 -17.08 4.00 14.05
CA ALA A 498 -16.15 3.72 12.96
C ALA A 498 -14.98 2.84 13.45
N GLY A 499 -14.63 1.83 12.65
CA GLY A 499 -13.56 0.89 12.96
C GLY A 499 -13.90 -0.23 13.96
N LEU A 500 -15.06 -0.21 14.64
CA LEU A 500 -15.35 -1.15 15.73
C LEU A 500 -15.29 -2.61 15.28
N ALA A 501 -15.95 -2.97 14.18
CA ALA A 501 -15.95 -4.34 13.68
C ALA A 501 -14.52 -4.84 13.40
N ARG A 502 -13.67 -3.99 12.81
CA ARG A 502 -12.28 -4.32 12.54
C ARG A 502 -11.48 -4.50 13.83
N PHE A 503 -11.65 -3.60 14.80
CA PHE A 503 -10.98 -3.71 16.09
C PHE A 503 -11.38 -4.98 16.85
N VAL A 504 -12.67 -5.34 16.83
CA VAL A 504 -13.15 -6.61 17.38
C VAL A 504 -12.45 -7.81 16.74
N TRP A 505 -12.30 -7.79 15.42
CA TRP A 505 -11.55 -8.84 14.72
C TRP A 505 -10.07 -8.85 15.07
N ASP A 506 -9.42 -7.69 15.16
CA ASP A 506 -8.01 -7.59 15.54
C ASP A 506 -7.77 -8.16 16.96
N VAL A 507 -8.69 -7.92 17.91
CA VAL A 507 -8.65 -8.54 19.25
C VAL A 507 -8.78 -10.07 19.19
N GLN A 508 -9.71 -10.57 18.37
CA GLN A 508 -9.92 -12.01 18.18
C GLN A 508 -8.73 -12.69 17.49
N ASP A 509 -8.11 -12.01 16.52
CA ASP A 509 -6.91 -12.47 15.82
C ASP A 509 -5.69 -12.52 16.74
N ALA A 510 -5.56 -11.52 17.63
CA ALA A 510 -4.59 -11.53 18.73
C ALA A 510 -4.82 -12.63 19.79
N GLY A 511 -5.89 -13.42 19.63
CA GLY A 511 -6.26 -14.54 20.50
C GLY A 511 -7.09 -14.15 21.72
N GLY A 512 -7.50 -12.88 21.81
CA GLY A 512 -8.40 -12.38 22.85
C GLY A 512 -9.88 -12.60 22.53
N GLN A 513 -10.73 -11.97 23.32
CA GLN A 513 -12.17 -11.89 23.10
C GLN A 513 -12.68 -10.47 23.40
N VAL A 514 -13.81 -10.10 22.80
CA VAL A 514 -14.50 -8.84 23.11
C VAL A 514 -15.78 -9.16 23.86
N VAL A 515 -16.03 -8.40 24.92
CA VAL A 515 -17.28 -8.45 25.68
C VAL A 515 -17.92 -7.07 25.61
N PHE A 516 -19.14 -7.03 25.12
CA PHE A 516 -19.95 -5.83 25.08
C PHE A 516 -20.79 -5.74 26.33
N TYR A 517 -20.96 -4.55 26.87
CA TYR A 517 -21.87 -4.29 27.98
C TYR A 517 -22.74 -3.06 27.69
N THR A 518 -23.90 -3.00 28.33
CA THR A 518 -24.85 -1.91 28.09
C THR A 518 -25.81 -1.70 29.24
N GLY A 519 -26.18 -0.45 29.49
CA GLY A 519 -27.30 -0.09 30.36
C GLY A 519 -28.69 -0.46 29.79
N ARG A 520 -28.77 -1.06 28.59
CA ARG A 520 -30.02 -1.57 28.02
C ARG A 520 -30.53 -2.78 28.80
N LYS A 521 -31.85 -2.87 28.92
CA LYS A 521 -32.53 -4.04 29.52
C LYS A 521 -32.43 -5.24 28.58
N GLU A 522 -32.39 -6.44 29.15
CA GLU A 522 -32.33 -7.72 28.43
C GLU A 522 -33.34 -7.84 27.26
N ARG A 523 -34.57 -7.31 27.41
CA ARG A 523 -35.59 -7.29 26.33
C ARG A 523 -35.19 -6.55 25.04
N TYR A 524 -34.08 -5.82 25.04
CA TYR A 524 -33.53 -5.09 23.88
C TYR A 524 -32.26 -5.73 23.30
N ARG A 525 -31.86 -6.91 23.80
CA ARG A 525 -30.70 -7.68 23.32
C ARG A 525 -30.75 -7.88 21.81
N GLU A 526 -31.85 -8.43 21.32
CA GLU A 526 -32.05 -8.78 19.90
C GLU A 526 -31.80 -7.57 18.98
N GLN A 527 -32.35 -6.39 19.30
CA GLN A 527 -32.16 -5.21 18.46
C GLN A 527 -30.71 -4.71 18.46
N THR A 528 -30.00 -4.88 19.58
CA THR A 528 -28.59 -4.48 19.69
C THR A 528 -27.68 -5.44 18.93
N GLU A 529 -27.94 -6.74 19.07
CA GLU A 529 -27.24 -7.80 18.32
C GLU A 529 -27.51 -7.68 16.82
N GLU A 530 -28.74 -7.34 16.39
CA GLU A 530 -29.07 -7.07 14.97
C GLU A 530 -28.21 -5.94 14.37
N VAL A 531 -28.06 -4.82 15.09
CA VAL A 531 -27.26 -3.67 14.62
C VAL A 531 -25.77 -4.03 14.53
N LEU A 532 -25.23 -4.72 15.53
CA LEU A 532 -23.83 -5.18 15.55
C LEU A 532 -23.58 -6.23 14.45
N ALA A 533 -24.49 -7.17 14.26
CA ALA A 533 -24.41 -8.19 13.21
C ALA A 533 -24.46 -7.58 11.81
N ALA A 534 -25.31 -6.57 11.59
CA ALA A 534 -25.37 -5.84 10.32
C ALA A 534 -24.04 -5.13 9.98
N ALA A 535 -23.24 -4.78 10.98
CA ALA A 535 -21.91 -4.21 10.82
C ALA A 535 -20.77 -5.25 10.75
N GLY A 536 -21.08 -6.56 10.75
CA GLY A 536 -20.10 -7.64 10.67
C GLY A 536 -19.67 -8.24 12.02
N ILE A 537 -20.29 -7.83 13.13
CA ILE A 537 -20.06 -8.38 14.47
C ILE A 537 -21.18 -9.39 14.78
N ALA A 538 -21.12 -10.55 14.13
CA ALA A 538 -22.22 -11.52 14.12
C ALA A 538 -22.41 -12.30 15.44
N GLU A 539 -21.37 -12.43 16.26
CA GLU A 539 -21.48 -13.05 17.59
C GLU A 539 -20.95 -12.10 18.66
N VAL A 540 -21.85 -11.70 19.55
CA VAL A 540 -21.62 -10.68 20.58
C VAL A 540 -21.79 -11.34 21.94
N THR A 541 -20.73 -11.35 22.75
CA THR A 541 -20.92 -11.57 24.19
C THR A 541 -21.46 -10.26 24.76
N LEU A 542 -22.79 -10.12 24.81
CA LEU A 542 -23.45 -8.90 25.27
C LEU A 542 -24.01 -9.08 26.69
N CYS A 543 -23.54 -8.28 27.63
CA CYS A 543 -24.06 -8.18 28.98
C CYS A 543 -25.08 -7.02 29.05
N CYS A 544 -26.35 -7.34 29.26
CA CYS A 544 -27.43 -6.37 29.41
C CYS A 544 -27.86 -6.27 30.87
N ARG A 545 -28.47 -5.15 31.25
CA ARG A 545 -29.02 -4.96 32.59
C ARG A 545 -30.20 -5.92 32.87
N PRO A 546 -30.24 -6.58 34.05
CA PRO A 546 -31.38 -7.41 34.46
C PRO A 546 -32.70 -6.63 34.49
N GLU A 547 -33.82 -7.32 34.27
CA GLU A 547 -35.16 -6.70 34.24
C GLU A 547 -35.60 -6.14 35.61
N ASP A 548 -35.14 -6.76 36.70
CA ASP A 548 -35.64 -6.57 38.09
C ASP A 548 -34.93 -5.47 38.90
N GLY A 549 -34.03 -4.70 38.28
CA GLY A 549 -33.49 -3.45 38.85
C GLY A 549 -32.27 -3.60 39.76
N GLY A 550 -31.14 -3.11 39.26
CA GLY A 550 -29.92 -2.78 40.00
C GLY A 550 -29.26 -1.58 39.31
N SER A 551 -28.52 -0.74 40.05
CA SER A 551 -28.04 0.56 39.54
C SER A 551 -26.72 0.49 38.76
N ALA A 552 -26.05 -0.65 38.67
CA ALA A 552 -24.77 -0.80 37.97
C ALA A 552 -24.64 -2.21 37.37
N LEU A 553 -23.96 -2.31 36.23
CA LEU A 553 -23.51 -3.58 35.65
C LEU A 553 -22.46 -4.16 36.62
N LYS A 554 -22.74 -5.30 37.25
CA LYS A 554 -21.81 -5.93 38.21
C LYS A 554 -20.78 -6.72 37.43
N ALA A 555 -19.48 -6.55 37.68
CA ALA A 555 -18.49 -7.29 36.90
C ALA A 555 -18.46 -8.81 37.21
N ALA A 556 -19.19 -9.25 38.24
CA ALA A 556 -19.64 -10.62 38.42
C ALA A 556 -20.39 -11.22 37.20
N GLU A 557 -21.01 -10.42 36.34
CA GLU A 557 -21.72 -10.85 35.12
C GLU A 557 -20.78 -11.08 33.92
N LEU A 558 -19.51 -10.64 34.00
CA LEU A 558 -18.51 -10.82 32.94
C LEU A 558 -17.72 -12.14 33.04
N GLY A 559 -17.84 -12.87 34.17
CA GLY A 559 -17.24 -14.20 34.39
C GLY A 559 -15.74 -14.19 34.71
N GLU A 560 -15.11 -15.38 34.71
CA GLU A 560 -13.64 -15.53 34.88
C GLU A 560 -12.90 -15.14 33.59
N ILE A 561 -12.85 -13.84 33.30
CA ILE A 561 -12.13 -13.28 32.16
C ILE A 561 -10.99 -12.37 32.64
N ASP A 562 -9.91 -12.32 31.86
CA ASP A 562 -8.78 -11.45 32.14
C ASP A 562 -8.94 -10.14 31.35
N VAL A 563 -9.57 -9.12 31.94
CA VAL A 563 -9.84 -7.85 31.23
C VAL A 563 -8.56 -7.04 31.06
N VAL A 564 -8.21 -6.78 29.81
CA VAL A 564 -7.05 -5.99 29.40
C VAL A 564 -7.38 -4.50 29.37
N ALA A 565 -8.54 -4.15 28.79
CA ALA A 565 -8.97 -2.76 28.61
C ALA A 565 -10.49 -2.62 28.66
N VAL A 566 -10.95 -1.44 29.09
CA VAL A 566 -12.35 -1.04 29.21
C VAL A 566 -12.56 0.26 28.40
N PHE A 567 -13.46 0.21 27.42
CA PHE A 567 -13.86 1.34 26.57
C PHE A 567 -15.25 1.81 26.95
N ASP A 568 -15.37 3.07 27.39
CA ASP A 568 -16.64 3.64 27.87
C ASP A 568 -16.61 5.17 27.72
N ASP A 569 -17.76 5.81 27.47
CA ASP A 569 -17.86 7.27 27.52
C ASP A 569 -17.98 7.78 28.97
N GLU A 570 -18.59 7.02 29.88
CA GLU A 570 -18.84 7.42 31.27
C GLU A 570 -17.68 7.10 32.22
N ARG A 571 -17.18 8.13 32.92
CA ARG A 571 -16.01 8.00 33.80
C ARG A 571 -16.25 7.09 35.01
N ALA A 572 -17.46 7.11 35.57
CA ALA A 572 -17.82 6.32 36.73
C ALA A 572 -17.72 4.81 36.43
N ASP A 573 -18.21 4.41 35.26
CA ASP A 573 -18.26 3.00 34.84
C ASP A 573 -16.85 2.46 34.52
N ARG A 574 -15.99 3.25 33.85
CA ARG A 574 -14.58 2.90 33.66
C ARG A 574 -13.86 2.64 34.98
N GLY A 575 -14.05 3.53 35.95
CA GLY A 575 -13.41 3.44 37.27
C GLY A 575 -13.86 2.20 38.05
N ALA A 576 -15.15 1.87 38.00
CA ALA A 576 -15.71 0.70 38.65
C ALA A 576 -15.16 -0.61 38.05
N LEU A 577 -15.18 -0.75 36.73
CA LEU A 577 -14.71 -1.97 36.04
C LEU A 577 -13.19 -2.17 36.19
N SER A 578 -12.39 -1.11 36.12
CA SER A 578 -10.93 -1.20 36.31
C SER A 578 -10.55 -1.66 37.73
N ALA A 579 -11.27 -1.19 38.75
CA ALA A 579 -11.07 -1.61 40.13
C ALA A 579 -11.43 -3.09 40.35
N GLU A 580 -12.45 -3.61 39.65
CA GLU A 580 -12.87 -5.00 39.76
C GLU A 580 -11.92 -5.96 39.03
N PHE A 581 -11.37 -5.58 37.87
CA PHE A 581 -10.46 -6.40 37.06
C PHE A 581 -8.98 -6.02 37.18
N GLY A 582 -8.47 -5.90 38.40
CA GLY A 582 -7.02 -5.85 38.65
C GLY A 582 -6.27 -4.73 37.93
N GLY A 583 -6.90 -3.57 37.70
CA GLY A 583 -6.27 -2.41 37.07
C GLY A 583 -6.30 -2.42 35.54
N ALA A 584 -7.33 -3.00 34.92
CA ALA A 584 -7.57 -2.92 33.48
C ALA A 584 -7.47 -1.49 32.95
N ARG A 585 -6.92 -1.32 31.74
CA ARG A 585 -6.69 0.00 31.14
C ARG A 585 -8.02 0.69 30.84
N THR A 586 -8.23 1.90 31.34
CA THR A 586 -9.45 2.66 31.10
C THR A 586 -9.29 3.63 29.94
N ILE A 587 -10.15 3.50 28.93
CA ILE A 587 -10.08 4.30 27.71
C ILE A 587 -11.42 5.02 27.53
N ALA A 588 -11.38 6.35 27.48
CA ALA A 588 -12.55 7.17 27.23
C ALA A 588 -12.88 7.21 25.74
N VAL A 589 -14.16 7.01 25.39
CA VAL A 589 -14.63 7.17 24.00
C VAL A 589 -15.36 8.51 23.86
N GLN A 590 -14.87 9.35 22.96
CA GLN A 590 -15.44 10.68 22.67
C GLN A 590 -15.86 10.76 21.22
N VAL A 591 -17.12 10.41 20.94
CA VAL A 591 -17.64 10.36 19.57
C VAL A 591 -17.59 11.77 18.93
N PRO A 592 -17.00 11.91 17.73
CA PRO A 592 -16.94 13.20 17.04
C PRO A 592 -18.32 13.85 16.87
N GLY A 593 -18.40 15.15 17.16
CA GLY A 593 -19.64 15.92 17.05
C GLY A 593 -20.58 15.81 18.25
N PHE A 594 -20.26 15.02 19.27
CA PHE A 594 -21.01 14.99 20.54
C PHE A 594 -20.27 15.74 21.64
N ALA A 595 -21.01 16.25 22.62
CA ALA A 595 -20.45 16.84 23.82
C ALA A 595 -19.77 15.76 24.67
N ALA A 596 -18.62 16.10 25.25
CA ALA A 596 -17.73 15.17 25.93
C ALA A 596 -17.48 15.61 27.37
N GLY A 597 -17.28 14.65 28.28
CA GLY A 597 -16.97 14.95 29.67
C GLY A 597 -15.61 15.65 29.79
N ARG A 598 -15.42 16.48 30.83
CA ARG A 598 -14.14 17.15 31.08
C ARG A 598 -13.02 16.12 31.25
N ARG A 599 -11.99 16.23 30.40
CA ARG A 599 -10.82 15.34 30.38
C ARG A 599 -10.00 15.51 31.67
N ALA A 600 -9.61 14.40 32.30
CA ALA A 600 -8.52 14.41 33.27
C ALA A 600 -7.18 14.24 32.52
N ASP A 601 -6.10 14.87 33.00
CA ASP A 601 -4.76 14.85 32.35
C ASP A 601 -4.17 13.45 32.11
N ARG A 602 -4.75 12.39 32.71
CA ARG A 602 -4.26 11.00 32.60
C ARG A 602 -5.17 10.08 31.79
N ASP A 603 -6.30 10.55 31.29
CA ASP A 603 -7.22 9.71 30.53
C ASP A 603 -6.71 9.50 29.10
N GLU A 604 -6.58 8.24 28.71
CA GLU A 604 -6.45 7.84 27.31
C GLU A 604 -7.79 7.99 26.62
N VAL A 605 -7.78 8.63 25.45
CA VAL A 605 -9.01 8.99 24.74
C VAL A 605 -8.93 8.50 23.31
N ILE A 606 -10.02 7.92 22.84
CA ILE A 606 -10.24 7.62 21.43
C ILE A 606 -11.54 8.29 20.98
N ALA A 607 -11.63 8.64 19.70
CA ALA A 607 -12.86 9.12 19.08
C ALA A 607 -13.57 8.01 18.29
N THR A 608 -12.79 7.14 17.66
CA THR A 608 -13.24 5.97 16.90
C THR A 608 -12.36 4.76 17.22
N PHE A 609 -12.75 3.58 16.76
CA PHE A 609 -11.97 2.34 16.88
C PHE A 609 -11.03 2.13 15.68
N GLU A 610 -10.81 3.16 14.87
CA GLU A 610 -9.91 3.08 13.72
C GLU A 610 -8.45 3.26 14.14
N THR A 611 -7.60 2.44 13.56
CA THR A 611 -6.14 2.58 13.60
C THR A 611 -5.63 3.08 12.25
N ARG A 612 -4.43 3.68 12.26
CA ARG A 612 -3.77 4.11 11.03
C ARG A 612 -3.21 2.88 10.33
N PRO A 613 -3.49 2.66 9.03
CA PRO A 613 -2.90 1.56 8.28
C PRO A 613 -1.40 1.78 8.02
N ARG A 614 -0.90 3.02 8.19
CA ARG A 614 0.47 3.43 7.85
C ARG A 614 1.11 4.21 9.01
N PRO A 615 2.45 4.10 9.19
CA PRO A 615 3.22 5.07 9.97
C PRO A 615 3.17 6.46 9.32
N ASP A 616 3.61 7.51 10.03
CA ASP A 616 3.70 8.87 9.49
C ASP A 616 4.49 8.91 8.16
N GLU A 617 3.81 9.37 7.09
CA GLU A 617 4.35 9.43 5.73
C GLU A 617 5.59 10.34 5.64
N ARG A 618 5.73 11.31 6.56
CA ARG A 618 6.91 12.19 6.66
C ARG A 618 8.20 11.46 6.95
N ILE A 619 8.14 10.24 7.52
CA ILE A 619 9.33 9.47 7.90
C ILE A 619 9.80 8.54 6.76
N GLY A 620 9.15 8.60 5.59
CA GLY A 620 9.52 7.87 4.38
C GLY A 620 9.11 6.39 4.37
N PRO A 621 9.40 5.66 3.28
CA PRO A 621 9.01 4.26 3.09
C PRO A 621 9.52 3.33 4.20
N ARG A 622 8.68 2.40 4.68
CA ARG A 622 9.03 1.41 5.71
C ARG A 622 8.50 0.03 5.38
N LEU A 623 9.09 -0.99 6.01
CA LEU A 623 8.55 -2.35 6.00
C LEU A 623 7.46 -2.48 7.07
N SER A 624 6.44 -3.29 6.80
CA SER A 624 5.35 -3.60 7.73
C SER A 624 5.86 -4.32 8.99
N ASN A 625 6.87 -5.18 8.83
CA ASN A 625 7.35 -6.15 9.82
C ASN A 625 6.26 -7.12 10.33
N THR A 626 5.14 -7.26 9.62
CA THR A 626 4.08 -8.21 10.00
C THR A 626 4.44 -9.66 9.66
N HIS A 627 3.77 -10.60 10.31
CA HIS A 627 3.99 -12.04 10.13
C HIS A 627 2.95 -12.70 9.20
N SER A 628 1.79 -12.08 9.05
CA SER A 628 0.67 -12.56 8.23
C SER A 628 0.02 -11.41 7.48
N LEU A 629 -0.68 -11.74 6.39
CA LEU A 629 -1.55 -10.76 5.72
C LEU A 629 -2.74 -10.35 6.62
N GLU A 630 -3.10 -11.18 7.62
CA GLU A 630 -4.18 -10.90 8.59
C GLU A 630 -3.90 -9.64 9.43
N GLU A 631 -2.63 -9.42 9.76
CA GLU A 631 -2.16 -8.27 10.55
C GLU A 631 -2.18 -6.96 9.73
N LEU A 632 -2.46 -7.03 8.43
CA LEU A 632 -2.60 -5.86 7.56
C LEU A 632 -4.07 -5.50 7.34
N GLN A 633 -4.37 -4.21 7.36
CA GLN A 633 -5.65 -3.68 6.90
C GLN A 633 -5.68 -3.60 5.38
N ILE A 634 -5.74 -4.75 4.72
CA ILE A 634 -5.59 -4.89 3.26
C ILE A 634 -6.52 -3.93 2.49
N GLY A 635 -7.77 -3.75 2.96
CA GLY A 635 -8.74 -2.84 2.34
C GLY A 635 -8.38 -1.35 2.42
N ALA A 636 -7.52 -0.95 3.36
CA ALA A 636 -7.06 0.43 3.55
C ALA A 636 -5.70 0.72 2.88
N LEU A 637 -5.03 -0.31 2.36
CA LEU A 637 -3.74 -0.17 1.68
C LEU A 637 -3.91 0.33 0.24
N ARG A 638 -3.02 1.24 -0.16
CA ARG A 638 -2.94 1.76 -1.52
C ARG A 638 -2.31 0.72 -2.43
N LYS A 639 -2.87 0.61 -3.63
CA LYS A 639 -2.36 -0.27 -4.68
C LYS A 639 -1.23 0.38 -5.48
N ASN A 640 -1.18 1.71 -5.50
CA ASN A 640 -0.19 2.55 -6.19
C ASN A 640 0.20 2.00 -7.57
N ARG A 641 -0.80 1.77 -8.45
CA ARG A 641 -0.59 1.15 -9.77
C ARG A 641 0.45 1.89 -10.61
N LEU A 642 0.37 3.22 -10.63
CA LEU A 642 1.31 4.05 -11.37
C LEU A 642 2.76 3.90 -10.90
N ALA A 643 3.01 3.59 -9.62
CA ALA A 643 4.36 3.38 -9.10
C ALA A 643 5.08 2.21 -9.81
N GLN A 644 4.35 1.24 -10.35
CA GLN A 644 4.95 0.14 -11.12
C GLN A 644 5.60 0.60 -12.42
N ARG A 645 5.19 1.76 -12.96
CA ARG A 645 5.82 2.38 -14.15
C ARG A 645 7.12 3.10 -13.83
N TRP A 646 7.33 3.41 -12.55
CA TRP A 646 8.55 4.02 -12.03
C TRP A 646 9.55 2.94 -11.64
N ALA A 647 9.69 1.93 -12.48
CA ALA A 647 10.56 0.80 -12.24
C ALA A 647 12.03 1.14 -12.52
N VAL A 648 12.94 0.55 -11.73
CA VAL A 648 14.36 0.52 -12.05
C VAL A 648 14.66 -0.72 -12.89
N HIS A 649 15.42 -0.56 -13.97
CA HIS A 649 15.93 -1.68 -14.76
C HIS A 649 17.44 -1.75 -14.62
N LEU A 650 17.93 -2.73 -13.88
CA LEU A 650 19.36 -2.93 -13.67
C LEU A 650 20.01 -3.52 -14.92
N THR A 651 21.23 -3.08 -15.18
CA THR A 651 22.18 -3.76 -16.05
C THR A 651 22.69 -5.04 -15.39
N ALA A 652 23.37 -5.87 -16.18
CA ALA A 652 24.04 -7.06 -15.65
C ALA A 652 25.17 -6.69 -14.66
N GLN A 653 25.81 -5.53 -14.83
CA GLN A 653 26.86 -5.08 -13.92
C GLN A 653 26.26 -4.60 -12.59
N GLU A 654 25.28 -3.71 -12.62
CA GLU A 654 24.63 -3.24 -11.38
C GLU A 654 24.00 -4.39 -10.57
N THR A 655 23.46 -5.41 -11.26
CA THR A 655 22.99 -6.63 -10.59
C THR A 655 24.13 -7.36 -9.87
N ARG A 656 25.29 -7.53 -10.52
CA ARG A 656 26.47 -8.15 -9.90
C ARG A 656 26.99 -7.34 -8.73
N ASP A 657 27.02 -6.01 -8.84
CA ASP A 657 27.51 -5.14 -7.76
C ASP A 657 26.68 -5.31 -6.47
N ILE A 658 25.34 -5.46 -6.59
CA ILE A 658 24.46 -5.75 -5.44
C ILE A 658 24.78 -7.13 -4.85
N VAL A 659 24.89 -8.15 -5.69
CA VAL A 659 25.22 -9.53 -5.28
C VAL A 659 26.55 -9.56 -4.54
N ASP A 660 27.59 -8.97 -5.12
CA ASP A 660 28.95 -8.93 -4.58
C ASP A 660 29.00 -8.15 -3.25
N SER A 661 28.27 -7.04 -3.15
CA SER A 661 28.15 -6.29 -1.91
C SER A 661 27.54 -7.14 -0.78
N VAL A 662 26.46 -7.87 -1.07
CA VAL A 662 25.80 -8.77 -0.10
C VAL A 662 26.73 -9.90 0.32
N LEU A 663 27.42 -10.55 -0.63
CA LEU A 663 28.33 -11.66 -0.35
C LEU A 663 29.58 -11.20 0.43
N ALA A 664 30.16 -10.04 0.09
CA ALA A 664 31.29 -9.48 0.83
C ALA A 664 30.92 -9.17 2.29
N ASP A 665 29.70 -8.67 2.54
CA ASP A 665 29.21 -8.46 3.88
C ASP A 665 28.99 -9.78 4.65
N VAL A 666 28.44 -10.79 3.99
CA VAL A 666 28.30 -12.15 4.53
C VAL A 666 29.65 -12.74 4.93
N ASP A 667 30.64 -12.69 4.05
CA ASP A 667 31.96 -13.28 4.29
C ASP A 667 32.66 -12.58 5.47
N ARG A 668 32.57 -11.25 5.54
CA ARG A 668 33.07 -10.48 6.70
C ARG A 668 32.40 -10.87 8.01
N ALA A 669 31.09 -11.11 8.00
CA ALA A 669 30.37 -11.51 9.21
C ALA A 669 30.67 -12.95 9.63
N ALA A 670 30.79 -13.86 8.66
CA ALA A 670 31.18 -15.25 8.89
C ALA A 670 32.57 -15.35 9.50
N MET A 671 33.56 -14.63 8.95
CA MET A 671 34.92 -14.56 9.51
C MET A 671 34.93 -14.08 10.96
N ARG A 672 34.17 -13.03 11.28
CA ARG A 672 34.07 -12.54 12.67
C ARG A 672 33.44 -13.58 13.61
N THR A 673 32.35 -14.21 13.19
CA THR A 673 31.63 -15.18 14.03
C THR A 673 32.42 -16.47 14.21
N GLY A 674 32.96 -17.03 13.13
CA GLY A 674 33.77 -18.24 13.13
C GLY A 674 35.10 -18.04 13.86
N GLY A 675 35.83 -16.96 13.55
CA GLY A 675 37.10 -16.64 14.21
C GLY A 675 36.94 -16.41 15.72
N ALA A 676 35.89 -15.70 16.15
CA ALA A 676 35.60 -15.52 17.57
C ALA A 676 35.24 -16.84 18.27
N ALA A 677 34.56 -17.76 17.59
CA ALA A 677 34.29 -19.09 18.11
C ALA A 677 35.58 -19.92 18.20
N ALA A 678 36.39 -19.97 17.14
CA ALA A 678 37.66 -20.69 17.13
C ALA A 678 38.58 -20.23 18.27
N ALA A 679 38.78 -18.93 18.43
CA ALA A 679 39.57 -18.36 19.52
C ALA A 679 38.99 -18.69 20.91
N LYS A 680 37.66 -18.60 21.08
CA LYS A 680 37.00 -18.90 22.35
C LYS A 680 37.19 -20.35 22.80
N PHE A 681 37.20 -21.29 21.87
CA PHE A 681 37.32 -22.72 22.17
C PHE A 681 38.75 -23.26 21.94
N GLY A 682 39.72 -22.39 21.62
CA GLY A 682 41.13 -22.75 21.46
C GLY A 682 41.47 -23.55 20.20
N LEU A 683 40.61 -23.46 19.17
CA LEU A 683 40.75 -24.19 17.90
C LEU A 683 41.68 -23.48 16.90
N ASP A 684 42.17 -22.29 17.24
CA ASP A 684 43.15 -21.50 16.48
C ASP A 684 44.61 -21.90 16.78
N ARG A 685 44.83 -22.76 17.78
CA ARG A 685 46.16 -23.22 18.19
C ARG A 685 46.62 -24.42 17.36
N PRO A 686 47.92 -24.53 17.05
CA PRO A 686 48.45 -25.69 16.33
C PRO A 686 48.34 -26.97 17.17
N GLY A 687 47.61 -27.96 16.65
CA GLY A 687 47.39 -29.27 17.27
C GLY A 687 46.10 -29.93 16.75
N PRO A 688 45.88 -31.24 16.97
CA PRO A 688 44.61 -31.88 16.65
C PRO A 688 43.51 -31.32 17.55
N ALA A 689 42.42 -30.84 16.96
CA ALA A 689 41.28 -30.33 17.70
C ALA A 689 40.56 -31.47 18.45
N ASP A 690 40.29 -31.26 19.73
CA ASP A 690 39.45 -32.17 20.53
C ASP A 690 38.01 -32.13 19.98
N PRO A 691 37.40 -33.28 19.61
CA PRO A 691 36.02 -33.33 19.16
C PRO A 691 35.03 -32.62 20.09
N GLU A 692 35.24 -32.63 21.41
CA GLU A 692 34.37 -31.92 22.35
C GLU A 692 34.47 -30.40 22.23
N GLN A 693 35.66 -29.87 21.95
CA GLN A 693 35.85 -28.43 21.66
C GLN A 693 35.17 -28.04 20.35
N VAL A 694 35.28 -28.89 19.32
CA VAL A 694 34.61 -28.66 18.03
C VAL A 694 33.09 -28.67 18.20
N LEU A 695 32.53 -29.65 18.92
CA LEU A 695 31.09 -29.73 19.21
C LEU A 695 30.58 -28.48 19.94
N ALA A 696 31.31 -28.02 20.98
CA ALA A 696 30.95 -26.80 21.70
C ALA A 696 31.03 -25.54 20.82
N ALA A 697 32.03 -25.47 19.92
CA ALA A 697 32.18 -24.37 18.98
C ALA A 697 31.07 -24.34 17.91
N VAL A 698 30.73 -25.50 17.33
CA VAL A 698 29.61 -25.66 16.39
C VAL A 698 28.30 -25.25 17.05
N HIS A 699 28.03 -25.72 18.28
CA HIS A 699 26.83 -25.31 19.04
C HIS A 699 26.79 -23.80 19.23
N HIS A 700 27.92 -23.21 19.60
CA HIS A 700 28.05 -21.78 19.83
C HIS A 700 27.70 -20.97 18.59
N VAL A 701 28.17 -21.39 17.40
CA VAL A 701 27.89 -20.75 16.11
C VAL A 701 26.42 -20.93 15.72
N LEU A 702 25.89 -22.16 15.72
CA LEU A 702 24.51 -22.45 15.29
C LEU A 702 23.46 -21.74 16.16
N THR A 703 23.78 -21.47 17.43
CA THR A 703 22.87 -20.80 18.38
C THR A 703 23.12 -19.28 18.49
N ARG A 704 23.88 -18.68 17.58
CA ARG A 704 23.98 -17.21 17.47
C ARG A 704 22.67 -16.61 16.97
N LYS A 705 22.25 -15.47 17.53
CA LYS A 705 21.02 -14.75 17.13
C LYS A 705 20.92 -14.43 15.62
N GLN A 706 22.05 -14.36 14.92
CA GLN A 706 22.08 -14.14 13.47
C GLN A 706 21.57 -15.32 12.66
N PHE A 707 21.61 -16.54 13.20
CA PHE A 707 21.13 -17.77 12.56
C PHE A 707 19.91 -18.34 13.29
N PHE A 708 19.85 -18.15 14.61
CA PHE A 708 18.94 -18.85 15.50
C PHE A 708 17.67 -18.05 15.81
N LYS A 709 16.52 -18.72 15.71
CA LYS A 709 15.19 -18.22 16.03
C LYS A 709 14.65 -18.93 17.28
N GLY A 710 14.22 -18.16 18.29
CA GLY A 710 13.62 -18.68 19.52
C GLY A 710 14.58 -18.77 20.71
N SER A 711 14.22 -19.59 21.71
CA SER A 711 15.02 -19.77 22.93
C SER A 711 16.13 -20.81 22.73
N ARG A 712 17.33 -20.54 23.27
CA ARG A 712 18.46 -21.50 23.24
C ARG A 712 18.14 -22.81 23.95
N SER A 713 17.16 -22.82 24.86
CA SER A 713 16.69 -24.05 25.53
C SER A 713 16.07 -25.05 24.56
N ASN A 714 15.70 -24.63 23.35
CA ASN A 714 15.10 -25.50 22.33
C ASN A 714 16.13 -26.34 21.56
N TYR A 715 17.42 -25.97 21.63
CA TYR A 715 18.50 -26.74 21.02
C TYR A 715 19.75 -26.70 21.90
N GLN A 716 19.86 -27.71 22.75
CA GLN A 716 20.92 -27.84 23.74
C GLN A 716 22.16 -28.53 23.14
N LEU A 717 23.28 -28.46 23.86
CA LEU A 717 24.51 -29.13 23.42
C LEU A 717 24.34 -30.65 23.32
N ALA A 718 23.48 -31.24 24.17
CA ALA A 718 23.15 -32.66 24.10
C ALA A 718 22.42 -33.03 22.80
N ASP A 719 21.50 -32.17 22.34
CA ASP A 719 20.81 -32.35 21.05
C ASP A 719 21.81 -32.31 19.90
N LEU A 720 22.70 -31.30 19.89
CA LEU A 720 23.75 -31.20 18.88
C LEU A 720 24.66 -32.43 18.89
N ARG A 721 25.07 -32.91 20.07
CA ARG A 721 25.94 -34.09 20.17
C ARG A 721 25.29 -35.29 19.49
N ALA A 722 24.02 -35.55 19.77
CA ALA A 722 23.27 -36.62 19.12
C ALA A 722 23.18 -36.44 17.59
N ASP A 723 23.08 -35.19 17.12
CA ASP A 723 22.97 -34.88 15.70
C ASP A 723 24.30 -35.03 14.95
N VAL A 724 25.44 -34.59 15.51
CA VAL A 724 26.66 -34.34 14.71
C VAL A 724 27.93 -35.06 15.17
N GLU A 725 27.97 -35.61 16.38
CA GLU A 725 29.18 -36.27 16.94
C GLU A 725 29.76 -37.35 16.02
N PRO A 726 28.97 -38.23 15.39
CA PRO A 726 29.52 -39.23 14.48
C PRO A 726 30.23 -38.61 13.26
N LEU A 727 29.71 -37.48 12.74
CA LEU A 727 30.28 -36.79 11.57
C LEU A 727 31.56 -36.04 11.94
N VAL A 728 31.55 -35.34 13.09
CA VAL A 728 32.72 -34.61 13.60
C VAL A 728 33.89 -35.57 13.83
N ARG A 729 33.64 -36.72 14.48
CA ARG A 729 34.69 -37.73 14.71
C ARG A 729 35.28 -38.32 13.43
N ARG A 730 34.49 -38.41 12.35
CA ARG A 730 34.95 -38.90 11.05
C ARG A 730 35.59 -37.81 10.18
N GLY A 731 35.58 -36.55 10.62
CA GLY A 731 36.05 -35.43 9.80
C GLY A 731 35.19 -35.21 8.56
N GLU A 732 33.89 -35.56 8.63
CA GLU A 732 32.92 -35.40 7.55
C GLU A 732 32.18 -34.05 7.67
N PRO A 733 31.66 -33.50 6.57
CA PRO A 733 30.74 -32.36 6.63
C PRO A 733 29.53 -32.66 7.50
N ILE A 734 29.04 -31.67 8.23
CA ILE A 734 27.82 -31.81 9.03
C ILE A 734 26.61 -31.72 8.10
N GLU A 735 25.76 -32.74 8.11
CA GLU A 735 24.51 -32.76 7.34
C GLU A 735 23.48 -31.80 7.96
N VAL A 736 23.01 -30.86 7.16
CA VAL A 736 21.98 -29.89 7.55
C VAL A 736 20.75 -30.11 6.70
N VAL A 737 19.58 -30.29 7.31
CA VAL A 737 18.32 -30.45 6.57
C VAL A 737 17.42 -29.24 6.78
N LEU A 738 16.92 -28.70 5.66
CA LEU A 738 15.89 -27.66 5.62
C LEU A 738 14.68 -28.19 4.85
N LEU A 739 13.49 -28.15 5.47
CA LEU A 739 12.23 -28.37 4.76
C LEU A 739 11.60 -27.00 4.46
N GLY A 740 11.34 -26.71 3.18
CA GLY A 740 10.72 -25.44 2.77
C GLY A 740 11.01 -25.09 1.32
N PHE A 741 10.88 -23.81 0.96
CA PHE A 741 10.99 -23.36 -0.43
C PHE A 741 10.03 -24.11 -1.40
N PRO A 742 8.71 -24.19 -1.11
CA PRO A 742 7.78 -24.94 -1.95
C PRO A 742 7.65 -24.33 -3.34
N VAL A 743 7.23 -23.06 -3.36
CA VAL A 743 7.06 -22.14 -4.49
C VAL A 743 6.82 -20.74 -3.91
N LYS A 744 7.03 -19.68 -4.70
CA LYS A 744 6.65 -18.32 -4.35
C LYS A 744 5.12 -18.19 -4.23
N GLN A 745 4.62 -17.60 -3.15
CA GLN A 745 3.17 -17.43 -2.91
C GLN A 745 2.61 -16.21 -3.66
N CYS A 746 2.56 -16.23 -4.99
CA CYS A 746 2.14 -15.08 -5.81
C CYS A 746 0.68 -15.15 -6.31
N LEU A 747 -0.10 -16.13 -5.86
CA LEU A 747 -1.42 -16.44 -6.46
C LEU A 747 -2.42 -15.28 -6.32
N ASN A 748 -2.38 -14.54 -5.22
CA ASN A 748 -3.25 -13.38 -4.96
C ASN A 748 -2.55 -12.03 -5.25
N ARG A 749 -1.29 -12.02 -5.69
CA ARG A 749 -0.45 -10.80 -5.88
C ARG A 749 -0.26 -9.89 -4.65
N LEU A 750 -0.97 -10.12 -3.53
CA LEU A 750 -0.81 -9.39 -2.27
C LEU A 750 0.51 -9.77 -1.59
N LYS A 751 0.88 -11.06 -1.64
CA LYS A 751 2.09 -11.58 -1.00
C LYS A 751 3.34 -11.31 -1.81
N ALA A 752 3.38 -11.78 -3.07
CA ALA A 752 4.57 -11.77 -3.90
C ALA A 752 4.34 -11.23 -5.32
N GLY A 753 5.34 -10.50 -5.84
CA GLY A 753 5.35 -9.89 -7.18
C GLY A 753 5.43 -10.86 -8.36
N GLY A 754 5.76 -12.14 -8.15
CA GLY A 754 5.78 -13.16 -9.20
C GLY A 754 6.11 -14.57 -8.70
N PRO A 755 6.08 -15.59 -9.57
CA PRO A 755 6.19 -17.00 -9.16
C PRO A 755 7.62 -17.52 -8.92
N LEU A 756 8.66 -16.80 -9.37
CA LEU A 756 10.06 -17.23 -9.27
C LEU A 756 10.73 -16.73 -7.99
N PRO A 757 11.80 -17.41 -7.50
CA PRO A 757 12.68 -16.89 -6.46
C PRO A 757 13.23 -15.51 -6.81
N ASP A 758 13.16 -14.57 -5.88
CA ASP A 758 13.61 -13.18 -6.03
C ASP A 758 14.78 -12.89 -5.06
N LEU A 759 15.09 -11.61 -4.82
CA LEU A 759 16.18 -11.21 -3.92
C LEU A 759 16.06 -11.82 -2.51
N ALA A 760 14.85 -12.12 -2.03
CA ALA A 760 14.66 -12.74 -0.71
C ALA A 760 15.24 -14.17 -0.67
N GLU A 761 15.00 -14.99 -1.69
CA GLU A 761 15.57 -16.33 -1.78
C GLU A 761 17.08 -16.30 -2.01
N PHE A 762 17.59 -15.33 -2.78
CA PHE A 762 19.04 -15.13 -2.88
C PHE A 762 19.65 -14.79 -1.52
N GLY A 763 19.04 -13.86 -0.77
CA GLY A 763 19.47 -13.51 0.58
C GLY A 763 19.44 -14.69 1.55
N ALA A 764 18.49 -15.63 1.38
CA ALA A 764 18.46 -16.88 2.12
C ALA A 764 19.66 -17.79 1.79
N MET A 765 20.07 -17.92 0.53
CA MET A 765 21.27 -18.68 0.15
C MET A 765 22.54 -18.00 0.68
N ALA A 766 22.60 -16.66 0.62
CA ALA A 766 23.69 -15.89 1.21
C ALA A 766 23.78 -16.09 2.74
N ARG A 767 22.66 -16.27 3.45
CA ARG A 767 22.65 -16.64 4.88
C ARG A 767 23.24 -18.03 5.12
N LEU A 768 22.92 -19.00 4.26
CA LEU A 768 23.49 -20.35 4.35
C LEU A 768 25.00 -20.33 4.09
N ARG A 769 25.48 -19.51 3.15
CA ARG A 769 26.92 -19.23 2.96
C ARG A 769 27.55 -18.65 4.23
N GLU A 770 26.90 -17.68 4.87
CA GLU A 770 27.39 -17.10 6.14
C GLU A 770 27.57 -18.19 7.21
N MET A 771 26.61 -19.10 7.32
CA MET A 771 26.68 -20.23 8.26
C MET A 771 27.77 -21.23 7.87
N GLN A 772 27.85 -21.61 6.60
CA GLN A 772 28.85 -22.54 6.07
C GLN A 772 30.27 -22.08 6.41
N GLN A 773 30.59 -20.83 6.13
CA GLN A 773 31.93 -20.28 6.38
C GLN A 773 32.22 -20.12 7.87
N ALA A 774 31.23 -19.68 8.66
CA ALA A 774 31.41 -19.56 10.11
C ALA A 774 31.68 -20.92 10.77
N ILE A 775 31.02 -21.99 10.30
CA ILE A 775 31.27 -23.36 10.77
C ILE A 775 32.60 -23.89 10.24
N SER A 776 32.95 -23.62 8.99
CA SER A 776 34.22 -24.07 8.40
C SER A 776 35.45 -23.55 9.16
N ALA A 777 35.32 -22.42 9.87
CA ALA A 777 36.38 -21.90 10.73
C ALA A 777 36.62 -22.73 12.01
N VAL A 778 35.64 -23.53 12.47
CA VAL A 778 35.73 -24.36 13.68
C VAL A 778 35.68 -25.86 13.39
N HIS A 779 35.16 -26.24 12.22
CA HIS A 779 35.11 -27.60 11.67
C HIS A 779 35.40 -27.52 10.17
N PRO A 780 36.67 -27.69 9.73
CA PRO A 780 37.09 -27.45 8.34
C PRO A 780 36.26 -28.13 7.24
N PRO A 781 35.74 -29.37 7.42
CA PRO A 781 34.83 -29.97 6.44
C PRO A 781 33.55 -29.17 6.18
N GLY A 782 33.13 -28.33 7.12
CA GLY A 782 31.98 -27.44 7.01
C GLY A 782 30.64 -28.15 7.12
N LEU A 783 29.63 -27.63 6.42
CA LEU A 783 28.28 -28.17 6.31
C LEU A 783 28.02 -28.70 4.90
N HIS A 784 27.01 -29.57 4.83
CA HIS A 784 26.35 -29.98 3.60
C HIS A 784 24.84 -29.77 3.76
N PHE A 785 24.23 -28.95 2.89
CA PHE A 785 22.83 -28.57 2.99
C PHE A 785 21.95 -29.45 2.12
N ASN A 786 20.90 -30.03 2.71
CA ASN A 786 19.83 -30.73 2.03
C ASN A 786 18.56 -29.88 2.13
N ILE A 787 18.28 -29.11 1.08
CA ILE A 787 17.07 -28.30 0.95
C ILE A 787 15.99 -29.18 0.30
N LEU A 788 15.06 -29.63 1.13
CA LEU A 788 13.95 -30.49 0.76
C LEU A 788 12.74 -29.61 0.45
N THR A 789 12.43 -29.49 -0.84
CA THR A 789 11.31 -28.70 -1.32
C THR A 789 9.99 -29.47 -1.20
N ASP A 790 8.95 -28.81 -0.72
CA ASP A 790 7.64 -29.39 -0.40
C ASP A 790 6.53 -28.91 -1.35
N GLY A 791 6.90 -28.41 -2.53
CA GLY A 791 6.00 -27.72 -3.46
C GLY A 791 4.78 -28.53 -3.88
N ARG A 792 4.92 -29.85 -4.03
CA ARG A 792 3.82 -30.78 -4.37
C ARG A 792 3.38 -31.67 -3.20
N HIS A 793 4.14 -31.65 -2.12
CA HIS A 793 4.03 -32.61 -1.03
C HIS A 793 2.74 -32.42 -0.24
N PHE A 794 2.50 -31.21 0.28
CA PHE A 794 1.27 -30.88 1.02
C PHE A 794 0.10 -30.49 0.11
N ARG A 795 0.39 -30.05 -1.13
CA ARG A 795 -0.61 -29.50 -2.06
C ARG A 795 -0.33 -29.93 -3.48
N SER A 796 -1.37 -30.30 -4.23
CA SER A 796 -1.22 -30.53 -5.68
C SER A 796 -0.88 -29.21 -6.39
N ARG A 797 0.23 -29.19 -7.12
CA ARG A 797 0.68 -28.08 -7.96
C ARG A 797 1.23 -28.60 -9.29
N PRO A 798 1.14 -27.83 -10.39
CA PRO A 798 1.77 -28.19 -11.66
C PRO A 798 3.29 -28.32 -11.52
N ALA A 799 3.87 -29.40 -12.05
CA ALA A 799 5.32 -29.66 -12.00
C ALA A 799 6.14 -28.52 -12.60
N ALA A 800 5.68 -27.93 -13.71
CA ALA A 800 6.38 -26.82 -14.36
C ALA A 800 6.66 -25.62 -13.43
N ILE A 801 5.78 -25.35 -12.45
CA ILE A 801 5.98 -24.25 -11.50
C ILE A 801 7.02 -24.64 -10.45
N THR A 802 6.94 -25.85 -9.89
CA THR A 802 7.91 -26.33 -8.91
C THR A 802 9.29 -26.51 -9.52
N ASP A 803 9.37 -27.02 -10.74
CA ASP A 803 10.64 -27.25 -11.45
C ASP A 803 11.32 -25.92 -11.79
N ALA A 804 10.57 -24.92 -12.25
CA ALA A 804 11.10 -23.59 -12.50
C ALA A 804 11.62 -22.93 -11.23
N TYR A 805 10.89 -23.08 -10.13
CA TYR A 805 11.28 -22.56 -8.82
C TYR A 805 12.55 -23.24 -8.30
N GLN A 806 12.62 -24.57 -8.32
CA GLN A 806 13.82 -25.34 -7.93
C GLN A 806 15.05 -25.00 -8.77
N ARG A 807 14.90 -24.90 -10.10
CA ARG A 807 16.03 -24.51 -10.98
C ARG A 807 16.61 -23.16 -10.57
N LYS A 808 15.76 -22.17 -10.29
CA LYS A 808 16.21 -20.84 -9.90
C LYS A 808 16.85 -20.82 -8.51
N LEU A 809 16.38 -21.66 -7.57
CA LEU A 809 17.06 -21.82 -6.27
C LEU A 809 18.47 -22.39 -6.42
N ARG A 810 18.66 -23.39 -7.29
CA ARG A 810 20.00 -23.94 -7.58
C ARG A 810 20.91 -22.87 -8.16
N GLU A 811 20.41 -22.09 -9.12
CA GLU A 811 21.15 -20.94 -9.66
C GLU A 811 21.55 -19.92 -8.57
N TYR A 812 20.68 -19.66 -7.59
CA TYR A 812 21.04 -18.78 -6.46
C TYR A 812 22.00 -19.42 -5.46
N ALA A 813 21.98 -20.74 -5.27
CA ALA A 813 22.99 -21.45 -4.48
C ALA A 813 24.37 -21.38 -5.15
N ASP A 814 24.42 -21.52 -6.48
CA ASP A 814 25.62 -21.34 -7.30
C ASP A 814 26.13 -19.90 -7.21
N LEU A 815 25.23 -18.92 -7.37
CA LEU A 815 25.56 -17.49 -7.27
C LEU A 815 26.05 -17.10 -5.88
N ALA A 816 25.52 -17.73 -4.82
CA ALA A 816 26.02 -17.58 -3.47
C ALA A 816 27.30 -18.41 -3.20
N GLY A 817 27.80 -19.17 -4.17
CA GLY A 817 29.02 -19.97 -4.05
C GLY A 817 28.94 -21.09 -3.02
N ILE A 818 27.77 -21.72 -2.87
CA ILE A 818 27.53 -22.90 -2.03
C ILE A 818 26.87 -24.06 -2.80
N GLY A 819 26.80 -23.97 -4.13
CA GLY A 819 26.15 -24.97 -4.98
C GLY A 819 26.75 -26.37 -4.86
N ASP A 820 28.07 -26.47 -4.71
CA ASP A 820 28.80 -27.73 -4.48
C ASP A 820 28.53 -28.35 -3.09
N ARG A 821 27.95 -27.57 -2.17
CA ARG A 821 27.59 -27.98 -0.81
C ARG A 821 26.08 -28.06 -0.57
N THR A 822 25.27 -27.89 -1.60
CA THR A 822 23.81 -27.75 -1.46
C THR A 822 23.07 -28.67 -2.43
N LEU A 823 22.30 -29.60 -1.88
CA LEU A 823 21.30 -30.38 -2.61
C LEU A 823 19.94 -29.68 -2.53
N VAL A 824 19.30 -29.44 -3.67
CA VAL A 824 17.92 -28.93 -3.74
C VAL A 824 17.06 -29.96 -4.48
N GLU A 825 16.23 -30.70 -3.73
CA GLU A 825 15.39 -31.78 -4.28
C GLU A 825 13.97 -31.77 -3.70
N ASP A 826 13.03 -32.45 -4.37
CA ASP A 826 11.67 -32.66 -3.87
C ASP A 826 11.71 -33.68 -2.73
N VAL A 827 11.05 -33.38 -1.61
CA VAL A 827 11.07 -34.22 -0.41
C VAL A 827 10.58 -35.64 -0.68
N ASP A 828 9.63 -35.83 -1.59
CA ASP A 828 9.10 -37.16 -1.91
C ASP A 828 10.11 -37.99 -2.73
N VAL A 829 10.96 -37.34 -3.53
CA VAL A 829 12.03 -38.01 -4.28
C VAL A 829 13.10 -38.53 -3.32
N VAL A 830 13.51 -37.70 -2.35
CA VAL A 830 14.48 -38.11 -1.33
C VAL A 830 13.91 -39.20 -0.44
N ALA A 831 12.63 -39.10 -0.06
CA ALA A 831 11.95 -40.10 0.75
C ALA A 831 11.90 -41.46 0.05
N GLU A 832 11.57 -41.52 -1.24
CA GLU A 832 11.60 -42.78 -2.01
C GLU A 832 13.00 -43.41 -2.04
N GLN A 833 14.04 -42.60 -2.27
CA GLN A 833 15.43 -43.08 -2.28
C GLN A 833 15.89 -43.63 -0.94
N ARG A 834 15.43 -43.03 0.18
CA ARG A 834 15.95 -43.33 1.54
C ARG A 834 15.08 -44.31 2.32
N LEU A 835 13.77 -44.30 2.12
CA LEU A 835 12.80 -45.12 2.85
C LEU A 835 12.32 -46.33 2.04
N GLY A 836 12.52 -46.34 0.72
CA GLY A 836 12.35 -47.51 -0.14
C GLY A 836 11.41 -47.30 -1.34
N PRO A 837 11.57 -48.13 -2.39
CA PRO A 837 10.76 -48.06 -3.60
C PRO A 837 9.29 -48.38 -3.33
N GLY A 838 8.37 -47.70 -4.02
CA GLY A 838 6.92 -47.91 -3.88
C GLY A 838 6.27 -47.12 -2.74
N LEU A 839 7.05 -46.37 -1.94
CA LEU A 839 6.55 -45.42 -0.96
C LEU A 839 5.50 -44.45 -1.52
N PRO A 840 5.66 -43.84 -2.72
CA PRO A 840 4.68 -42.87 -3.24
C PRO A 840 3.26 -43.44 -3.37
N ALA A 841 3.13 -44.70 -3.81
CA ALA A 841 1.83 -45.36 -3.99
C ALA A 841 1.16 -45.65 -2.64
N GLN A 842 1.91 -46.23 -1.69
CA GLN A 842 1.40 -46.52 -0.34
C GLN A 842 1.02 -45.24 0.40
N ARG A 843 1.82 -44.18 0.26
CA ARG A 843 1.56 -42.87 0.83
C ARG A 843 0.28 -42.25 0.28
N ALA A 844 0.07 -42.30 -1.04
CA ALA A 844 -1.15 -41.80 -1.67
C ALA A 844 -2.42 -42.50 -1.15
N GLU A 845 -2.35 -43.83 -0.96
CA GLU A 845 -3.45 -44.62 -0.40
C GLU A 845 -3.77 -44.21 1.05
N ARG A 846 -2.76 -44.10 1.93
CA ARG A 846 -2.96 -43.68 3.33
C ARG A 846 -3.46 -42.25 3.43
N ILE A 847 -2.94 -41.32 2.62
CA ILE A 847 -3.45 -39.95 2.58
C ILE A 847 -4.93 -39.95 2.19
N ALA A 848 -5.34 -40.75 1.20
CA ALA A 848 -6.74 -40.86 0.81
C ALA A 848 -7.61 -41.41 1.96
N LYS A 849 -7.11 -42.37 2.74
CA LYS A 849 -7.78 -42.89 3.95
C LYS A 849 -8.01 -41.78 4.99
N TYR A 850 -6.96 -41.09 5.43
CA TYR A 850 -7.07 -40.05 6.46
C TYR A 850 -7.88 -38.83 5.99
N ARG A 851 -7.83 -38.49 4.69
CA ARG A 851 -8.69 -37.44 4.14
C ARG A 851 -10.17 -37.79 4.21
N ARG A 852 -10.54 -39.06 3.96
CA ARG A 852 -11.92 -39.52 4.13
C ARG A 852 -12.35 -39.43 5.59
N LEU A 853 -11.53 -39.95 6.50
CA LEU A 853 -11.80 -39.90 7.94
C LEU A 853 -12.02 -38.46 8.43
N LEU A 854 -11.08 -37.55 8.16
CA LEU A 854 -11.24 -36.13 8.51
C LEU A 854 -12.47 -35.49 7.86
N GLY A 855 -12.74 -35.81 6.59
CA GLY A 855 -13.89 -35.28 5.87
C GLY A 855 -15.23 -35.74 6.48
N GLU A 856 -15.30 -36.99 6.96
CA GLU A 856 -16.47 -37.54 7.65
C GLU A 856 -16.62 -36.92 9.05
N SER A 857 -15.55 -36.85 9.84
CA SER A 857 -15.57 -36.24 11.18
C SER A 857 -15.91 -34.76 11.16
N LEU A 858 -15.54 -34.05 10.09
CA LEU A 858 -15.78 -32.61 9.95
C LEU A 858 -17.05 -32.25 9.17
N ARG A 859 -17.89 -33.25 8.81
CA ARG A 859 -19.04 -33.06 7.93
C ARG A 859 -20.10 -32.08 8.46
N GLU A 860 -20.22 -31.96 9.78
CA GLU A 860 -21.19 -31.07 10.44
C GLU A 860 -20.74 -29.61 10.52
N PHE A 861 -19.50 -29.30 10.12
CA PHE A 861 -18.96 -27.95 10.14
C PHE A 861 -18.98 -27.33 8.74
N ASP A 862 -19.65 -26.18 8.60
CA ASP A 862 -19.57 -25.37 7.38
C ASP A 862 -18.84 -24.05 7.67
N ILE A 863 -17.62 -23.94 7.17
CA ILE A 863 -16.79 -22.74 7.30
C ILE A 863 -17.43 -21.49 6.67
N THR A 864 -18.46 -21.64 5.83
CA THR A 864 -19.17 -20.53 5.18
C THR A 864 -20.45 -20.07 5.86
N ASP A 865 -20.88 -20.74 6.94
CA ASP A 865 -22.02 -20.30 7.75
C ASP A 865 -21.62 -19.13 8.66
N ASN A 866 -20.73 -19.41 9.62
CA ASN A 866 -20.04 -18.41 10.42
C ASN A 866 -18.57 -18.84 10.57
N PRO A 867 -17.63 -18.25 9.82
CA PRO A 867 -16.28 -18.77 9.72
C PRO A 867 -15.54 -18.86 11.06
N LEU A 868 -15.59 -17.80 11.87
CA LEU A 868 -14.85 -17.74 13.14
C LEU A 868 -15.47 -18.66 14.20
N ARG A 869 -16.81 -18.69 14.32
CA ARG A 869 -17.50 -19.63 15.21
C ARG A 869 -17.19 -21.08 14.84
N THR A 870 -17.19 -21.37 13.54
CA THR A 870 -16.89 -22.70 13.04
C THR A 870 -15.47 -23.10 13.42
N LEU A 871 -14.50 -22.19 13.27
CA LEU A 871 -13.11 -22.45 13.69
C LEU A 871 -12.98 -22.69 15.20
N GLU A 872 -13.71 -21.96 16.04
CA GLU A 872 -13.69 -22.18 17.49
C GLU A 872 -14.33 -23.51 17.88
N ARG A 873 -15.44 -23.89 17.24
CA ARG A 873 -16.07 -25.21 17.45
C ARG A 873 -15.13 -26.35 17.02
N VAL A 874 -14.45 -26.19 15.89
CA VAL A 874 -13.47 -27.16 15.40
C VAL A 874 -12.27 -27.24 16.34
N HIS A 875 -11.75 -26.09 16.83
CA HIS A 875 -10.65 -26.08 17.78
C HIS A 875 -10.97 -26.88 19.05
N ARG A 876 -12.18 -26.70 19.61
CA ARG A 876 -12.68 -27.51 20.73
C ARG A 876 -12.81 -28.99 20.39
N TRP A 877 -13.30 -29.31 19.20
CA TRP A 877 -13.36 -30.69 18.73
C TRP A 877 -11.97 -31.33 18.59
N THR A 878 -11.00 -30.62 18.01
CA THR A 878 -9.62 -31.12 17.83
C THR A 878 -8.91 -31.44 19.14
N ALA A 879 -9.27 -30.76 20.24
CA ALA A 879 -8.69 -31.01 21.55
C ALA A 879 -9.09 -32.38 22.15
N GLY A 880 -10.18 -32.99 21.67
CA GLY A 880 -10.67 -34.30 22.10
C GLY A 880 -10.61 -35.38 21.02
N ALA A 881 -9.86 -35.16 19.93
CA ALA A 881 -9.77 -36.10 18.81
C ALA A 881 -8.61 -37.10 19.00
N ASP A 882 -8.91 -38.39 19.11
CA ASP A 882 -7.92 -39.45 19.37
C ASP A 882 -7.41 -40.17 18.11
N ASP A 883 -8.10 -40.02 16.97
CA ASP A 883 -7.76 -40.71 15.71
C ASP A 883 -6.48 -40.18 15.02
N PHE A 884 -5.93 -39.08 15.52
CA PHE A 884 -4.79 -38.37 14.95
C PHE A 884 -3.77 -38.03 16.02
N ALA A 885 -2.50 -37.89 15.65
CA ALA A 885 -1.49 -37.42 16.59
C ALA A 885 -1.86 -36.00 17.10
N PRO A 886 -1.85 -35.75 18.43
CA PRO A 886 -2.28 -34.47 18.99
C PRO A 886 -1.55 -33.25 18.42
N HIS A 887 -0.25 -33.39 18.12
CA HIS A 887 0.56 -32.31 17.52
C HIS A 887 0.30 -32.08 16.03
N VAL A 888 -0.42 -32.99 15.36
CA VAL A 888 -0.91 -32.80 13.98
C VAL A 888 -2.27 -32.11 14.02
N ILE A 889 -3.26 -32.74 14.65
CA ILE A 889 -4.65 -32.25 14.61
C ILE A 889 -4.84 -30.93 15.38
N GLY A 890 -4.05 -30.71 16.43
CA GLY A 890 -4.06 -29.47 17.19
C GLY A 890 -3.64 -28.23 16.39
N LEU A 891 -3.02 -28.39 15.21
CA LEU A 891 -2.58 -27.29 14.33
C LEU A 891 -3.64 -26.89 13.28
N PHE A 892 -4.84 -27.47 13.33
CA PHE A 892 -5.86 -27.27 12.30
C PHE A 892 -6.19 -25.77 12.11
N ARG A 893 -6.42 -25.05 13.22
CA ARG A 893 -6.79 -23.63 13.20
C ARG A 893 -5.68 -22.78 12.60
N GLU A 894 -4.45 -22.92 13.08
CA GLU A 894 -3.30 -22.14 12.63
C GLU A 894 -3.00 -22.36 11.15
N ILE A 895 -3.08 -23.61 10.68
CA ILE A 895 -2.82 -23.93 9.28
C ILE A 895 -3.94 -23.39 8.40
N LEU A 896 -5.20 -23.43 8.84
CA LEU A 896 -6.31 -22.85 8.07
C LEU A 896 -6.18 -21.34 7.91
N MET A 897 -5.92 -20.61 8.99
CA MET A 897 -5.73 -19.16 8.95
C MET A 897 -4.61 -18.77 7.98
N SER A 898 -3.47 -19.47 8.03
CA SER A 898 -2.38 -19.25 7.07
C SER A 898 -2.73 -19.63 5.61
N MET A 899 -3.54 -20.68 5.42
CA MET A 899 -3.87 -21.24 4.11
C MET A 899 -4.85 -20.37 3.31
N VAL A 900 -5.74 -19.63 3.99
CA VAL A 900 -6.71 -18.70 3.39
C VAL A 900 -6.03 -17.75 2.39
N TYR A 901 -4.84 -17.26 2.72
CA TYR A 901 -4.06 -16.34 1.91
C TYR A 901 -3.13 -17.01 0.89
N SER A 902 -3.28 -18.31 0.67
CA SER A 902 -2.38 -19.12 -0.15
C SER A 902 -3.13 -20.02 -1.14
N VAL A 903 -4.46 -20.02 -1.12
CA VAL A 903 -5.31 -20.71 -2.09
C VAL A 903 -5.54 -19.85 -3.34
N PRO A 904 -5.65 -20.46 -4.54
CA PRO A 904 -5.95 -19.70 -5.74
C PRO A 904 -7.38 -19.18 -5.72
N VAL A 905 -7.56 -17.96 -6.20
CA VAL A 905 -8.88 -17.34 -6.41
C VAL A 905 -9.11 -17.12 -7.90
N SER A 906 -10.29 -17.49 -8.37
CA SER A 906 -10.71 -17.18 -9.74
C SER A 906 -10.89 -15.67 -9.88
N VAL A 907 -10.21 -15.08 -10.85
CA VAL A 907 -10.34 -13.66 -11.17
C VAL A 907 -11.31 -13.53 -12.34
N PRO A 908 -12.37 -12.69 -12.23
CA PRO A 908 -13.26 -12.42 -13.35
C PRO A 908 -12.48 -11.86 -14.56
N THR A 909 -12.99 -12.13 -15.77
CA THR A 909 -12.35 -11.65 -17.00
C THR A 909 -12.34 -10.13 -17.04
N GLY A 910 -11.20 -9.52 -17.37
CA GLY A 910 -11.04 -8.06 -17.45
C GLY A 910 -10.83 -7.36 -16.10
N VAL A 911 -10.85 -8.10 -14.98
CA VAL A 911 -10.56 -7.55 -13.65
C VAL A 911 -9.10 -7.75 -13.30
N ASP A 912 -8.46 -6.71 -12.79
CA ASP A 912 -7.11 -6.82 -12.26
C ASP A 912 -7.07 -7.69 -11.01
N ARG A 913 -6.04 -8.55 -10.94
CA ARG A 913 -5.91 -9.53 -9.87
C ARG A 913 -5.59 -8.89 -8.54
N LEU A 914 -4.78 -7.82 -8.51
CA LEU A 914 -4.42 -7.16 -7.27
C LEU A 914 -5.68 -6.54 -6.64
N GLU A 915 -6.47 -5.81 -7.44
CA GLU A 915 -7.75 -5.24 -7.00
C GLU A 915 -8.74 -6.26 -6.50
N TRP A 916 -8.93 -7.32 -7.28
CA TRP A 916 -9.83 -8.39 -6.91
C TRP A 916 -9.42 -9.02 -5.58
N SER A 917 -8.12 -9.28 -5.43
CA SER A 917 -7.58 -9.86 -4.19
C SER A 917 -7.73 -8.90 -3.01
N THR A 918 -7.47 -7.60 -3.18
CA THR A 918 -7.69 -6.61 -2.13
C THR A 918 -9.15 -6.61 -1.66
N ALA A 919 -10.12 -6.63 -2.57
CA ALA A 919 -11.55 -6.63 -2.21
C ALA A 919 -11.98 -7.91 -1.44
N ILE A 920 -11.48 -9.07 -1.87
CA ILE A 920 -11.79 -10.36 -1.21
C ILE A 920 -11.15 -10.44 0.16
N TYR A 921 -9.86 -10.11 0.25
CA TYR A 921 -9.04 -10.33 1.43
C TYR A 921 -9.09 -9.16 2.42
N ALA A 922 -9.72 -8.04 2.09
CA ALA A 922 -9.97 -6.94 3.04
C ALA A 922 -10.53 -7.49 4.36
N ASP A 923 -11.62 -8.29 4.28
CA ASP A 923 -12.26 -8.95 5.41
C ASP A 923 -12.80 -10.34 4.99
N VAL A 924 -11.89 -11.27 4.72
CA VAL A 924 -12.21 -12.59 4.12
C VAL A 924 -13.22 -13.43 4.92
N TYR A 925 -13.30 -13.20 6.24
CA TYR A 925 -14.23 -13.91 7.13
C TYR A 925 -15.59 -13.20 7.28
N ASN A 926 -15.74 -11.96 6.80
CA ASN A 926 -17.02 -11.26 6.83
C ASN A 926 -17.86 -11.60 5.59
N LEU A 927 -18.72 -12.61 5.71
CA LEU A 927 -19.60 -13.07 4.64
C LEU A 927 -20.95 -12.33 4.63
N GLY A 928 -21.28 -11.57 5.67
CA GLY A 928 -22.54 -10.83 5.82
C GLY A 928 -22.50 -9.39 5.29
N ASP A 929 -21.31 -8.89 4.93
CA ASP A 929 -21.10 -7.52 4.48
C ASP A 929 -21.93 -7.17 3.22
N GLN A 930 -22.97 -6.35 3.42
CA GLN A 930 -23.84 -5.90 2.35
C GLN A 930 -23.25 -4.72 1.55
N SER A 931 -22.18 -4.08 2.04
CA SER A 931 -21.52 -2.97 1.35
C SER A 931 -20.69 -3.42 0.15
N VAL A 932 -20.29 -4.70 0.12
CA VAL A 932 -19.56 -5.30 -1.01
C VAL A 932 -20.49 -6.00 -2.00
N SER A 933 -19.99 -6.23 -3.22
CA SER A 933 -20.72 -6.96 -4.26
C SER A 933 -20.99 -8.42 -3.88
N ALA A 934 -22.04 -9.01 -4.46
CA ALA A 934 -22.37 -10.42 -4.25
C ALA A 934 -21.24 -11.35 -4.75
N GLU A 935 -20.55 -10.95 -5.82
CA GLU A 935 -19.42 -11.65 -6.41
C GLU A 935 -18.24 -11.71 -5.43
N VAL A 936 -17.95 -10.62 -4.71
CA VAL A 936 -16.89 -10.60 -3.67
C VAL A 936 -17.26 -11.52 -2.51
N ARG A 937 -18.51 -11.48 -2.02
CA ARG A 937 -18.98 -12.41 -0.97
C ARG A 937 -18.86 -13.87 -1.41
N GLN A 938 -19.27 -14.20 -2.64
CA GLN A 938 -19.14 -15.55 -3.17
C GLN A 938 -17.67 -15.98 -3.29
N ALA A 939 -16.78 -15.07 -3.67
CA ALA A 939 -15.34 -15.35 -3.73
C ALA A 939 -14.73 -15.56 -2.34
N ARG A 940 -15.15 -14.83 -1.30
CA ARG A 940 -14.78 -15.09 0.10
C ARG A 940 -15.20 -16.51 0.52
N CYS A 941 -16.44 -16.92 0.25
CA CYS A 941 -16.91 -18.29 0.49
C CYS A 941 -16.05 -19.34 -0.24
N ALA A 942 -15.70 -19.08 -1.50
CA ALA A 942 -14.87 -20.00 -2.29
C ALA A 942 -13.44 -20.14 -1.73
N VAL A 943 -12.84 -19.04 -1.26
CA VAL A 943 -11.54 -19.04 -0.58
C VAL A 943 -11.59 -19.91 0.67
N LEU A 944 -12.57 -19.69 1.54
CA LEU A 944 -12.71 -20.42 2.81
C LEU A 944 -12.91 -21.91 2.59
N ARG A 945 -13.82 -22.32 1.68
CA ARG A 945 -14.02 -23.74 1.33
C ARG A 945 -12.76 -24.37 0.76
N ARG A 946 -12.02 -23.64 -0.07
CA ARG A 946 -10.77 -24.15 -0.66
C ARG A 946 -9.67 -24.29 0.38
N ALA A 947 -9.55 -23.34 1.30
CA ALA A 947 -8.62 -23.41 2.43
C ALA A 947 -8.95 -24.61 3.32
N TRP A 948 -10.22 -24.79 3.69
CA TRP A 948 -10.74 -25.93 4.46
C TRP A 948 -10.35 -27.29 3.85
N HIS A 949 -10.67 -27.51 2.57
CA HIS A 949 -10.29 -28.75 1.89
C HIS A 949 -8.76 -28.95 1.80
N THR A 950 -8.01 -27.85 1.68
CA THR A 950 -6.55 -27.90 1.61
C THR A 950 -5.94 -28.27 2.96
N VAL A 951 -6.50 -27.76 4.07
CA VAL A 951 -6.08 -28.09 5.45
C VAL A 951 -6.34 -29.57 5.75
N ILE A 952 -7.51 -30.11 5.38
CA ILE A 952 -7.80 -31.54 5.54
C ILE A 952 -6.73 -32.40 4.85
N ARG A 953 -6.36 -32.05 3.61
CA ARG A 953 -5.25 -32.72 2.92
C ARG A 953 -3.93 -32.55 3.66
N TYR A 954 -3.63 -31.34 4.13
CA TYR A 954 -2.41 -31.04 4.87
C TYR A 954 -2.27 -31.90 6.14
N MET A 955 -3.34 -32.00 6.94
CA MET A 955 -3.38 -32.80 8.17
C MET A 955 -3.17 -34.29 7.88
N ALA A 956 -3.89 -34.81 6.89
CA ALA A 956 -3.70 -36.20 6.44
C ALA A 956 -2.27 -36.47 5.94
N THR A 957 -1.66 -35.48 5.28
CA THR A 957 -0.28 -35.58 4.80
C THR A 957 0.70 -35.66 5.97
N MET A 958 0.59 -34.74 6.94
CA MET A 958 1.42 -34.73 8.15
C MET A 958 1.30 -36.02 8.96
N GLN A 959 0.07 -36.53 9.16
CA GLN A 959 -0.17 -37.78 9.86
C GLN A 959 0.55 -38.95 9.18
N VAL A 960 0.52 -39.00 7.84
CA VAL A 960 1.19 -40.06 7.08
C VAL A 960 2.71 -39.91 7.09
N ASP A 961 3.22 -38.68 7.07
CA ASP A 961 4.67 -38.42 7.17
C ASP A 961 5.25 -38.86 8.51
N GLU A 962 4.49 -38.70 9.61
CA GLU A 962 4.79 -39.23 10.94
C GLU A 962 4.94 -40.76 10.89
N GLU A 963 3.96 -41.46 10.31
CA GLU A 963 3.93 -42.93 10.23
C GLU A 963 5.05 -43.53 9.39
N PHE A 964 5.39 -42.89 8.26
CA PHE A 964 6.47 -43.35 7.38
C PHE A 964 7.85 -42.88 7.85
N GLY A 965 7.92 -42.04 8.89
CA GLY A 965 9.20 -41.58 9.43
C GLY A 965 9.96 -40.68 8.46
N TYR A 966 9.26 -39.80 7.74
CA TYR A 966 9.90 -38.73 6.93
C TYR A 966 10.89 -37.93 7.80
N GLU A 967 10.57 -37.78 9.08
CA GLU A 967 11.42 -37.17 10.08
C GLU A 967 12.73 -37.92 10.41
N ARG A 968 12.99 -39.09 9.82
CA ARG A 968 14.18 -39.91 10.11
C ARG A 968 14.96 -40.29 8.85
N MET A 969 14.55 -39.81 7.66
CA MET A 969 15.14 -40.19 6.37
C MET A 969 16.64 -39.88 6.20
N ILE A 970 17.16 -38.90 6.94
CA ILE A 970 18.59 -38.54 6.96
C ILE A 970 19.06 -38.65 8.43
N PRO A 971 19.80 -39.71 8.83
CA PRO A 971 20.29 -39.85 10.20
C PRO A 971 21.46 -38.87 10.47
N ASN A 972 21.75 -38.60 11.75
CA ASN A 972 22.86 -37.74 12.20
C ASN A 972 22.90 -36.39 11.47
N ARG A 973 21.92 -35.52 11.75
CA ARG A 973 21.75 -34.25 11.03
C ARG A 973 21.35 -33.13 11.95
N VAL A 974 21.76 -31.91 11.61
CA VAL A 974 21.16 -30.70 12.17
C VAL A 974 19.92 -30.37 11.37
N ARG A 975 18.74 -30.42 11.99
CA ARG A 975 17.51 -30.02 11.31
C ARG A 975 17.10 -28.60 11.64
N LEU A 976 17.27 -27.71 10.67
CA LEU A 976 16.76 -26.35 10.78
C LEU A 976 15.23 -26.35 10.67
N THR A 977 14.57 -25.59 11.54
CA THR A 977 13.10 -25.45 11.55
C THR A 977 12.67 -23.99 11.47
N LEU A 978 11.48 -23.75 10.93
CA LEU A 978 10.88 -22.41 10.87
C LEU A 978 10.19 -22.04 12.20
N SER A 979 9.93 -23.04 13.04
CA SER A 979 9.32 -22.90 14.35
C SER A 979 10.32 -22.37 15.37
N ALA A 980 9.88 -21.38 16.15
CA ALA A 980 10.69 -20.82 17.24
C ALA A 980 10.62 -21.65 18.54
N VAL A 981 9.78 -22.70 18.58
CA VAL A 981 9.42 -23.42 19.82
C VAL A 981 9.65 -24.93 19.78
N ARG A 982 10.02 -25.50 18.62
CA ARG A 982 10.26 -26.95 18.50
C ARG A 982 11.54 -27.34 19.25
N LYS A 983 11.40 -28.18 20.28
CA LYS A 983 12.54 -28.73 21.03
C LYS A 983 13.34 -29.73 20.17
N GLY A 984 14.64 -29.80 20.38
CA GLY A 984 15.57 -30.68 19.66
C GLY A 984 15.90 -30.22 18.23
N CYS A 985 15.45 -29.03 17.81
CA CYS A 985 15.76 -28.49 16.49
C CYS A 985 16.10 -27.00 16.59
N PRO A 986 17.17 -26.51 15.95
CA PRO A 986 17.43 -25.08 15.89
C PRO A 986 16.43 -24.37 14.97
N GLY A 987 15.70 -23.40 15.54
CA GLY A 987 14.93 -22.46 14.74
C GLY A 987 15.85 -21.63 13.86
N PHE A 988 15.51 -21.39 12.60
CA PHE A 988 16.37 -20.70 11.63
C PHE A 988 15.78 -19.38 11.15
N THR A 989 16.64 -18.36 11.09
CA THR A 989 16.34 -17.02 10.58
C THR A 989 17.04 -16.81 9.24
N TYR A 990 16.28 -16.82 8.14
CA TYR A 990 16.81 -16.53 6.80
C TYR A 990 17.26 -15.07 6.67
N LEU A 991 16.33 -14.15 6.90
CA LEU A 991 16.52 -12.71 6.83
C LEU A 991 16.14 -12.12 8.20
N GLY A 992 17.09 -11.48 8.88
CA GLY A 992 16.87 -10.93 10.22
C GLY A 992 15.77 -9.88 10.23
N GLY A 993 15.06 -9.75 11.33
CA GLY A 993 14.03 -8.73 11.55
C GLY A 993 12.78 -8.82 10.67
N SER A 994 12.68 -9.81 9.78
CA SER A 994 11.44 -10.13 9.08
C SER A 994 10.80 -11.38 9.69
N GLY A 995 9.51 -11.26 9.99
CA GLY A 995 8.66 -12.36 10.40
C GLY A 995 8.37 -13.37 9.29
N LEU A 996 8.60 -12.98 8.04
CA LEU A 996 8.18 -13.69 6.84
C LEU A 996 9.29 -14.57 6.29
N LEU A 997 8.86 -15.66 5.66
CA LEU A 997 9.74 -16.54 4.92
C LEU A 997 9.99 -15.97 3.52
N PRO A 998 11.16 -16.23 2.90
CA PRO A 998 11.48 -15.70 1.56
C PRO A 998 10.37 -15.93 0.52
N TRP A 999 9.77 -17.13 0.53
CA TRP A 999 8.73 -17.53 -0.43
C TRP A 999 7.32 -17.02 -0.11
N GLN A 1000 7.13 -16.36 1.04
CA GLN A 1000 5.84 -15.81 1.49
C GLN A 1000 5.67 -14.32 1.18
N GLY A 1001 6.72 -13.63 0.74
CA GLY A 1001 6.70 -12.21 0.39
C GLY A 1001 7.50 -11.89 -0.86
N THR A 1002 7.80 -10.61 -1.07
CA THR A 1002 8.67 -10.07 -2.12
C THR A 1002 9.98 -9.59 -1.51
N GLY A 1003 11.10 -9.91 -2.16
CA GLY A 1003 12.42 -9.41 -1.78
C GLY A 1003 12.52 -7.89 -1.90
N VAL A 1004 13.19 -7.26 -0.94
CA VAL A 1004 13.32 -5.80 -0.87
C VAL A 1004 14.71 -5.42 -0.36
N LEU A 1005 15.26 -4.30 -0.86
CA LEU A 1005 16.31 -3.57 -0.16
C LEU A 1005 15.63 -2.49 0.68
N ASP A 1006 15.69 -2.62 2.00
CA ASP A 1006 15.07 -1.64 2.91
C ASP A 1006 15.75 -0.25 2.79
N PRO A 1007 15.21 0.83 3.40
CA PRO A 1007 15.81 2.17 3.33
C PRO A 1007 17.26 2.27 3.82
N ARG A 1008 17.78 1.26 4.53
CA ARG A 1008 19.16 1.18 5.03
C ARG A 1008 20.06 0.32 4.14
N GLY A 1009 19.52 -0.24 3.04
CA GLY A 1009 20.20 -1.15 2.13
C GLY A 1009 20.26 -2.60 2.64
N ASN A 1010 19.42 -3.00 3.59
CA ASN A 1010 19.39 -4.40 4.02
C ASN A 1010 18.44 -5.22 3.14
N VAL A 1011 18.87 -6.41 2.74
CA VAL A 1011 18.01 -7.43 2.13
C VAL A 1011 16.99 -7.91 3.17
N ALA A 1012 15.72 -7.75 2.85
CA ALA A 1012 14.59 -8.19 3.66
C ALA A 1012 13.47 -8.76 2.77
N VAL A 1013 12.33 -9.07 3.39
CA VAL A 1013 11.13 -9.57 2.71
C VAL A 1013 9.90 -8.96 3.38
N ASP A 1014 8.94 -8.55 2.55
CA ASP A 1014 7.65 -7.99 2.96
C ASP A 1014 6.56 -8.33 1.93
N PHE A 1015 5.29 -8.08 2.25
CA PHE A 1015 4.18 -8.31 1.34
C PHE A 1015 4.15 -7.28 0.21
N ALA A 1016 3.92 -7.73 -1.02
CA ALA A 1016 3.86 -6.86 -2.20
C ALA A 1016 2.87 -5.69 -2.04
N ILE A 1017 1.69 -5.94 -1.47
CA ILE A 1017 0.69 -4.86 -1.23
C ILE A 1017 1.18 -3.82 -0.23
N SER A 1018 1.92 -4.24 0.81
CA SER A 1018 2.50 -3.30 1.77
C SER A 1018 3.64 -2.49 1.15
N LEU A 1019 4.49 -3.12 0.35
CA LEU A 1019 5.56 -2.41 -0.35
C LEU A 1019 5.01 -1.36 -1.33
N LEU A 1020 3.98 -1.72 -2.10
CA LEU A 1020 3.29 -0.77 -2.97
C LEU A 1020 2.70 0.39 -2.18
N ASP A 1021 1.98 0.09 -1.09
CA ASP A 1021 1.38 1.08 -0.21
C ASP A 1021 2.40 2.09 0.35
N GLN A 1022 3.57 1.59 0.76
CA GLN A 1022 4.65 2.35 1.38
C GLN A 1022 5.54 3.10 0.38
N GLY A 1023 5.20 3.10 -0.92
CA GLY A 1023 5.94 3.87 -1.93
C GLY A 1023 7.24 3.19 -2.38
N PHE A 1024 7.30 1.86 -2.34
CA PHE A 1024 8.38 1.12 -3.00
C PHE A 1024 8.07 0.90 -4.48
N VAL A 1025 9.12 0.92 -5.30
CA VAL A 1025 9.06 0.69 -6.74
C VAL A 1025 9.77 -0.60 -7.14
N PRO A 1026 9.34 -1.26 -8.23
CA PRO A 1026 9.94 -2.51 -8.68
C PRO A 1026 11.34 -2.30 -9.29
N VAL A 1027 12.22 -3.28 -9.05
CA VAL A 1027 13.54 -3.38 -9.65
C VAL A 1027 13.61 -4.65 -10.48
N TYR A 1028 13.82 -4.50 -11.77
CA TYR A 1028 14.02 -5.60 -12.71
C TYR A 1028 15.51 -5.85 -12.90
N SER A 1029 15.89 -7.12 -12.89
CA SER A 1029 17.25 -7.58 -13.12
C SER A 1029 17.27 -8.58 -14.28
N PRO A 1030 18.36 -8.64 -15.07
CA PRO A 1030 18.56 -9.70 -16.06
C PRO A 1030 18.44 -11.12 -15.49
N LEU A 1031 18.63 -11.32 -14.18
CA LEU A 1031 18.46 -12.61 -13.51
C LEU A 1031 17.02 -13.16 -13.61
N LEU A 1032 16.00 -12.29 -13.61
CA LEU A 1032 14.59 -12.70 -13.76
C LEU A 1032 13.92 -12.17 -15.03
N GLY A 1033 14.57 -11.23 -15.71
CA GLY A 1033 14.03 -10.56 -16.88
C GLY A 1033 12.89 -9.58 -16.54
N PRO A 1034 12.18 -9.06 -17.55
CA PRO A 1034 11.24 -7.94 -17.38
C PRO A 1034 9.84 -8.36 -16.87
N ARG A 1035 9.58 -9.66 -16.69
CA ARG A 1035 8.23 -10.17 -16.38
C ARG A 1035 7.92 -10.22 -14.88
N GLN A 1036 8.94 -10.15 -14.04
CA GLN A 1036 8.83 -10.20 -12.59
C GLN A 1036 9.92 -9.31 -11.98
N PRO A 1037 9.60 -8.46 -10.99
CA PRO A 1037 10.62 -7.73 -10.27
C PRO A 1037 11.53 -8.70 -9.51
N TRP A 1038 12.84 -8.45 -9.54
CA TRP A 1038 13.82 -9.15 -8.73
C TRP A 1038 13.85 -8.64 -7.29
N ALA A 1039 13.55 -7.36 -7.09
CA ALA A 1039 13.37 -6.77 -5.78
C ALA A 1039 12.42 -5.57 -5.85
N MET A 1040 12.06 -5.04 -4.70
CA MET A 1040 11.49 -3.70 -4.54
C MET A 1040 12.51 -2.79 -3.84
N VAL A 1041 12.46 -1.49 -4.10
CA VAL A 1041 13.28 -0.46 -3.43
C VAL A 1041 12.45 0.76 -3.07
N PRO A 1042 12.79 1.50 -2.00
CA PRO A 1042 12.14 2.77 -1.69
C PRO A 1042 12.28 3.76 -2.85
N ALA A 1043 11.19 4.44 -3.22
CA ALA A 1043 11.23 5.37 -4.35
C ALA A 1043 12.16 6.58 -4.12
N ASP A 1044 12.39 6.97 -2.86
CA ASP A 1044 13.35 8.02 -2.45
C ASP A 1044 14.82 7.61 -2.65
N ARG A 1045 15.10 6.35 -2.99
CA ARG A 1045 16.43 5.85 -3.39
C ARG A 1045 16.62 5.77 -4.90
N THR A 1046 15.69 6.35 -5.65
CA THR A 1046 15.72 6.36 -7.11
C THR A 1046 15.79 7.78 -7.66
N HIS A 1047 16.54 7.94 -8.74
CA HIS A 1047 16.65 9.22 -9.45
C HIS A 1047 16.40 9.01 -10.94
N PRO A 1048 15.79 10.00 -11.64
CA PRO A 1048 15.72 9.98 -13.09
C PRO A 1048 17.12 9.87 -13.68
N ALA A 1049 17.30 9.05 -14.72
CA ALA A 1049 18.55 9.03 -15.45
C ALA A 1049 18.78 10.38 -16.14
N GLU A 1050 20.02 10.89 -16.13
CA GLU A 1050 20.34 12.09 -16.90
C GLU A 1050 20.05 11.87 -18.40
N PRO A 1051 19.41 12.84 -19.08
CA PRO A 1051 19.12 12.71 -20.50
C PRO A 1051 20.43 12.66 -21.29
N GLN A 1052 20.69 11.53 -21.95
CA GLN A 1052 21.77 11.44 -22.92
C GLN A 1052 21.41 12.27 -24.16
N HIS A 1053 22.29 13.19 -24.54
CA HIS A 1053 22.09 14.12 -25.64
C HIS A 1053 22.23 13.47 -27.04
N VAL A 1054 22.40 12.14 -27.10
CA VAL A 1054 22.65 11.39 -28.34
C VAL A 1054 21.55 10.33 -28.54
N PRO A 1055 20.85 10.31 -29.68
CA PRO A 1055 19.85 9.29 -29.98
C PRO A 1055 20.48 7.89 -29.93
N ALA A 1056 19.86 6.98 -29.19
CA ALA A 1056 20.31 5.59 -29.15
C ALA A 1056 20.24 4.95 -30.56
N PRO A 1057 21.28 4.24 -31.01
CA PRO A 1057 21.28 3.58 -32.31
C PRO A 1057 20.22 2.47 -32.37
N ARG A 1058 19.77 2.18 -33.59
CA ARG A 1058 18.69 1.22 -33.89
C ARG A 1058 18.99 -0.16 -33.28
N GLY A 1059 18.10 -0.64 -32.42
CA GLY A 1059 18.22 -1.96 -31.77
C GLY A 1059 18.92 -1.94 -30.40
N ALA A 1060 19.36 -0.78 -29.91
CA ALA A 1060 19.79 -0.62 -28.53
C ALA A 1060 18.62 -0.88 -27.57
N ALA A 1061 18.90 -1.54 -26.44
CA ALA A 1061 17.92 -1.65 -25.36
C ALA A 1061 17.55 -0.23 -24.90
N PRO A 1062 16.25 0.09 -24.70
CA PRO A 1062 15.87 1.38 -24.15
C PRO A 1062 16.58 1.58 -22.82
N GLN A 1063 17.29 2.69 -22.67
CA GLN A 1063 17.94 2.97 -21.39
C GLN A 1063 16.87 3.14 -20.30
N PRO A 1064 17.13 2.65 -19.07
CA PRO A 1064 16.22 2.87 -17.95
C PRO A 1064 16.12 4.38 -17.69
N GLY A 1065 14.92 4.94 -17.68
CA GLY A 1065 14.75 6.35 -17.27
C GLY A 1065 14.81 6.57 -15.77
N LEU A 1066 14.93 5.51 -14.96
CA LEU A 1066 15.13 5.57 -13.52
C LEU A 1066 16.33 4.70 -13.12
N ARG A 1067 17.21 5.24 -12.29
CA ARG A 1067 18.38 4.56 -11.74
C ARG A 1067 18.32 4.46 -10.22
N LEU A 1068 18.98 3.44 -9.69
CA LEU A 1068 19.17 3.28 -8.24
C LEU A 1068 20.36 4.12 -7.79
N ASP A 1069 20.28 4.73 -6.62
CA ASP A 1069 21.42 5.43 -6.01
C ASP A 1069 22.63 4.48 -5.84
N GLU A 1070 23.80 4.88 -6.37
CA GLU A 1070 25.01 4.05 -6.35
C GLU A 1070 25.52 3.81 -4.92
N HIS A 1071 25.43 4.81 -4.05
CA HIS A 1071 25.83 4.69 -2.65
C HIS A 1071 24.89 3.78 -1.86
N PHE A 1072 23.61 3.76 -2.21
CA PHE A 1072 22.62 2.82 -1.69
C PHE A 1072 22.92 1.39 -2.16
N THR A 1073 23.25 1.22 -3.44
CA THR A 1073 23.64 -0.06 -4.04
C THR A 1073 24.85 -0.67 -3.34
N ALA A 1074 25.90 0.13 -3.12
CA ALA A 1074 27.13 -0.27 -2.42
C ALA A 1074 26.93 -0.61 -0.93
N LYS A 1075 25.75 -0.30 -0.37
CA LYS A 1075 25.37 -0.62 1.02
C LYS A 1075 24.56 -1.90 1.14
N ALA A 1076 24.26 -2.58 0.04
CA ALA A 1076 23.48 -3.80 0.01
C ALA A 1076 24.10 -4.87 0.92
N ARG A 1077 23.35 -5.37 1.91
CA ARG A 1077 23.83 -6.32 2.92
C ARG A 1077 22.72 -7.15 3.54
N LEU A 1078 23.04 -8.23 4.24
CA LEU A 1078 22.02 -9.02 4.94
C LEU A 1078 21.55 -8.35 6.24
N ARG A 1079 20.23 -8.34 6.47
CA ARG A 1079 19.65 -7.93 7.76
C ARG A 1079 19.93 -8.98 8.83
N ARG A 1080 20.51 -8.60 9.98
CA ARG A 1080 20.93 -9.54 11.06
C ARG A 1080 20.21 -9.37 12.41
N LYS A 1081 19.32 -8.38 12.53
CA LYS A 1081 18.46 -8.15 13.70
C LYS A 1081 17.00 -8.14 13.27
#